data_AF-A0A1V5Z094-F1
#
_entry.id   AF-A0A1V5Z094-F1
#
_cell.length_a   1.000
_cell.length_b   1.000
_cell.length_c   1.000
_cell.angle_alpha   90.00
_cell.angle_beta   90.00
_cell.angle_gamma   90.00
#
_symmetry.space_group_name_H-M   'P 1'
#
loop_
_entity.id
_entity.type
_entity.pdbx_description
1 polymer ?
#
loop_
_entity_poly.entity_id
_entity_poly.type
_entity_poly.pdbx_seq_one_letter_code
_entity_poly.pdbx_strand_id
1 'polypeptide(L)'
;MGLKQAEFLIVRRSAEAPNSFQKPAGNASCNPAVAGGILLGMLTSLLIPKISKSKAFMPLQCSVPGCLFLLLSALLAQPVVQAQVETGDVWRDATLYRDEWGVPHVYANNPFAMAFVFGYAQAEDHAENMLLGYRLARGTLAAVLGEPWADSDAFSLKMGHVRIAIEAWPTLDPMTVTLCEGFSMGVNAWLADHQHEAPSWADGVRPEDVLALWHAFLMSQAPFDLPDLFRREPALPSANAWASAPERSDVGAAVLVMNPHQQYDGFFQWYEAHLVLGGMNIYGATLRGLPVILQGHNESLGWALAPNMPDFADMYREDGGVSAPVRNPKDPRAQVPDVSGETALLLEYMSQSSTYLVRTGSGMESRVVPSYIGERGPLFEDPARGLHSWLIGGYRELNGFRQLLDMAFATELGAFQSALNGMQIPCFHIVYADRHGDIFYIYNTRTGTRINEATLTPGGQGAPEPIRWYEPQTFKYAPVAWHRVIPPANLPYLVNPPSGYVQACGNPPWTATEGAALNPGQWPVWLSADPDTYRARRIRQLLHAGIRSFRDHQSILYDVVASAAFDTVPALLRSVEKRTDLTAQMHPDFHEGITLLRQWNCIAETGSPGMTFYHLWWTFTKTRALAHYPSEQAVYQAIVSNDPAAEELMIRAVEDAARTLRNEYGTLQKNWGELHRIRRGKREEPLPGALSGEPLFVASDTHFEPGRWISRYGYGFAMAVEFGEELRAVSLLPFGTSENPASPHYDDQLDMLLQRRFKKTHFHHDDILRNADQAIGKSITLLPLGVPGAMTLHSSTIMAARLNSAVEVPESLPPGLAPFSLYMQAERKPEGVPVALEITQMIPGALCDAEGFAQLALFRYEPGLGWQAMDWQTADPSRRLLYGRDSALAQWYVVLGPDGLVKSDDKAAAPAPLMPEKYPVALDTLLDGHQTQPAIGGDGALFVPAPALPPVMSAEPPQETAGAENTAETVPETAPETMPGRTFKLEKLEGRDANSGGPKALRGIPGFHFGPRSGKGKAADKEAETASDVGAAEGTKDRVPVEKGDVRQEEKTAQPSGQGTAIEAPAPVPKKEEESAARPERKRPPLPDVIPQDPNFLFGPAAGEKKSGSGQPSPKGTFKLERLD
;
A
#
# COMPACT_ATOMS: atom_id res chain seq x y z
N MET A 1 37.54 -3.36 -33.31
CA MET A 1 37.09 -3.74 -34.68
C MET A 1 35.58 -3.98 -34.64
N GLY A 2 34.85 -3.86 -35.76
CA GLY A 2 33.55 -4.54 -35.90
C GLY A 2 32.26 -3.79 -35.57
N LEU A 3 32.20 -2.45 -35.66
CA LEU A 3 30.92 -1.72 -35.60
C LEU A 3 30.09 -1.95 -36.88
N LYS A 4 28.82 -2.39 -36.74
CA LYS A 4 27.74 -2.19 -37.74
C LYS A 4 26.35 -2.10 -37.08
N GLN A 5 25.50 -1.31 -37.71
CA GLN A 5 24.15 -0.94 -37.27
C GLN A 5 23.20 -2.15 -37.22
N ALA A 6 22.24 -2.09 -36.31
CA ALA A 6 20.98 -2.85 -36.38
C ALA A 6 19.83 -1.83 -36.46
N GLU A 7 19.15 -1.76 -37.60
CA GLU A 7 17.91 -1.00 -37.74
C GLU A 7 16.73 -1.88 -37.28
N PHE A 8 15.80 -1.30 -36.52
CA PHE A 8 14.58 -2.01 -36.11
C PHE A 8 13.71 -2.36 -37.33
N LEU A 9 13.34 -3.63 -37.48
CA LEU A 9 12.37 -4.06 -38.48
C LEU A 9 11.11 -4.64 -37.82
N ILE A 10 10.00 -3.90 -37.92
CA ILE A 10 8.68 -4.38 -37.51
C ILE A 10 8.23 -5.48 -38.47
N VAL A 11 8.28 -6.75 -38.04
CA VAL A 11 7.86 -7.89 -38.86
C VAL A 11 6.33 -8.08 -38.80
N ARG A 12 5.62 -7.33 -39.64
CA ARG A 12 4.39 -7.83 -40.28
C ARG A 12 4.72 -8.26 -41.71
N ARG A 13 4.64 -9.55 -42.03
CA ARG A 13 4.16 -10.01 -43.35
C ARG A 13 3.88 -11.51 -43.41
N SER A 14 2.83 -11.81 -44.17
CA SER A 14 2.53 -13.15 -44.69
C SER A 14 3.27 -13.38 -46.02
N ALA A 15 3.50 -14.66 -46.34
CA ALA A 15 3.63 -15.25 -47.68
C ALA A 15 4.74 -14.76 -48.65
N GLU A 16 5.62 -15.71 -48.96
CA GLU A 16 6.10 -16.10 -50.30
C GLU A 16 7.11 -15.26 -51.11
N ALA A 17 8.28 -15.91 -51.28
CA ALA A 17 9.04 -16.11 -52.52
C ALA A 17 9.96 -14.99 -53.08
N PRO A 18 11.05 -15.34 -53.81
CA PRO A 18 12.27 -14.53 -53.80
C PRO A 18 12.81 -14.08 -55.18
N ASN A 19 13.69 -13.05 -55.18
CA ASN A 19 14.89 -13.05 -56.05
C ASN A 19 15.95 -11.97 -55.72
N SER A 20 17.13 -12.44 -55.27
CA SER A 20 18.51 -12.17 -55.76
C SER A 20 19.11 -10.75 -56.03
N PHE A 21 20.46 -10.73 -55.98
CA PHE A 21 21.46 -9.76 -56.50
C PHE A 21 21.91 -8.48 -55.72
N GLN A 22 23.07 -8.64 -55.05
CA GLN A 22 24.32 -7.84 -55.08
C GLN A 22 24.44 -6.33 -54.67
N LYS A 23 25.44 -6.11 -53.81
CA LYS A 23 26.20 -4.85 -53.51
C LYS A 23 27.25 -4.56 -54.61
N PRO A 24 27.74 -3.31 -54.84
CA PRO A 24 28.66 -2.55 -53.96
C PRO A 24 28.35 -1.02 -53.82
N ALA A 25 28.53 -0.35 -52.67
CA ALA A 25 29.76 0.09 -51.96
C ALA A 25 30.40 1.42 -52.48
N GLY A 26 30.76 2.32 -51.55
CA GLY A 26 31.47 3.59 -51.82
C GLY A 26 31.57 4.48 -50.56
N ASN A 27 32.76 5.01 -50.26
CA ASN A 27 33.03 5.91 -49.13
C ASN A 27 33.23 7.35 -49.62
N ALA A 28 32.95 8.38 -48.79
CA ALA A 28 33.88 9.49 -48.53
C ALA A 28 33.37 10.48 -47.46
N SER A 29 34.32 11.08 -46.74
CA SER A 29 34.19 12.13 -45.72
C SER A 29 33.98 13.55 -46.28
N CYS A 30 33.37 14.47 -45.49
CA CYS A 30 34.07 15.66 -44.94
C CYS A 30 33.18 16.56 -44.05
N ASN A 31 33.84 17.30 -43.15
CA ASN A 31 33.36 18.49 -42.40
C ASN A 31 33.83 19.78 -43.16
N PRO A 32 33.57 21.05 -42.77
CA PRO A 32 33.05 21.57 -41.49
C PRO A 32 31.95 22.67 -41.60
N ALA A 33 31.65 23.30 -40.46
CA ALA A 33 30.65 24.37 -40.23
C ALA A 33 30.99 25.77 -40.81
N VAL A 34 30.01 26.72 -40.75
CA VAL A 34 30.14 28.09 -40.18
C VAL A 34 28.83 28.90 -40.31
N ALA A 35 28.56 29.75 -39.30
CA ALA A 35 27.56 30.85 -39.23
C ALA A 35 26.04 30.51 -39.23
N GLY A 36 25.16 31.35 -38.64
CA GLY A 36 25.46 32.46 -37.72
C GLY A 36 24.53 33.70 -37.75
N GLY A 37 23.29 33.59 -37.27
CA GLY A 37 22.60 34.68 -36.55
C GLY A 37 21.69 35.68 -37.30
N ILE A 38 20.65 36.11 -36.56
CA ILE A 38 19.94 37.41 -36.63
C ILE A 38 19.12 37.73 -37.91
N LEU A 39 17.78 37.74 -37.78
CA LEU A 39 17.00 39.00 -37.71
C LEU A 39 15.58 38.77 -37.17
N LEU A 40 15.04 39.77 -36.45
CA LEU A 40 13.66 39.83 -35.95
C LEU A 40 13.03 41.16 -36.42
N GLY A 41 11.77 41.15 -36.88
CA GLY A 41 10.95 42.37 -36.89
C GLY A 41 9.95 42.54 -38.04
N MET A 42 8.68 42.73 -37.67
CA MET A 42 7.57 43.30 -38.47
C MET A 42 7.10 42.42 -39.66
N LEU A 43 5.85 42.50 -40.15
CA LEU A 43 4.79 43.52 -40.00
C LEU A 43 3.39 42.83 -40.00
N THR A 44 2.33 43.54 -39.59
CA THR A 44 0.95 42.98 -39.48
C THR A 44 -0.06 43.63 -40.43
N SER A 45 -1.20 42.93 -40.62
CA SER A 45 -2.53 43.47 -40.98
C SER A 45 -2.85 43.76 -42.47
N LEU A 46 -3.83 43.03 -43.07
CA LEU A 46 -5.20 43.54 -43.40
C LEU A 46 -6.03 42.67 -44.40
N LEU A 47 -7.34 42.63 -44.14
CA LEU A 47 -8.51 42.54 -45.05
C LEU A 47 -8.92 41.22 -45.78
N ILE A 48 -10.18 40.82 -45.49
CA ILE A 48 -11.01 39.66 -45.96
C ILE A 48 -12.50 40.09 -45.75
N PRO A 49 -13.57 39.56 -46.41
CA PRO A 49 -13.74 38.65 -47.57
C PRO A 49 -14.58 39.27 -48.73
N LYS A 50 -15.01 38.46 -49.73
CA LYS A 50 -16.37 38.56 -50.32
C LYS A 50 -16.89 37.25 -50.97
N ILE A 51 -18.20 37.18 -51.20
CA ILE A 51 -19.05 35.98 -51.41
C ILE A 51 -19.92 36.18 -52.68
N SER A 52 -20.35 35.11 -53.42
CA SER A 52 -21.72 34.95 -54.02
C SER A 52 -21.87 34.01 -55.25
N LYS A 53 -22.78 33.00 -55.17
CA LYS A 53 -23.65 32.39 -56.24
C LYS A 53 -22.99 31.61 -57.42
N SER A 54 -23.66 30.70 -58.18
CA SER A 54 -24.85 29.83 -57.94
C SER A 54 -25.12 28.82 -59.09
N LYS A 55 -25.49 27.55 -58.75
CA LYS A 55 -26.30 26.54 -59.50
C LYS A 55 -26.21 26.39 -61.05
N ALA A 56 -25.88 25.19 -61.57
CA ALA A 56 -26.85 24.19 -62.11
C ALA A 56 -26.28 23.12 -63.10
N PHE A 57 -27.01 21.99 -63.20
CA PHE A 57 -27.01 20.91 -64.23
C PHE A 57 -25.93 19.79 -64.28
N MET A 58 -26.34 18.68 -64.94
CA MET A 58 -25.83 17.29 -64.96
C MET A 58 -25.56 16.85 -66.42
N PRO A 59 -25.12 15.60 -66.72
CA PRO A 59 -24.04 14.81 -66.10
C PRO A 59 -23.08 14.22 -67.18
N LEU A 60 -21.95 13.63 -66.76
CA LEU A 60 -21.31 12.56 -67.56
C LEU A 60 -20.52 11.59 -66.66
N GLN A 61 -20.70 10.29 -66.87
CA GLN A 61 -19.94 9.24 -66.16
C GLN A 61 -18.79 8.76 -67.05
N CYS A 62 -17.53 8.86 -66.59
CA CYS A 62 -16.48 7.97 -67.06
C CYS A 62 -15.35 7.82 -66.02
N SER A 63 -15.35 6.65 -65.40
CA SER A 63 -14.37 6.06 -64.48
C SER A 63 -12.87 6.31 -64.72
N VAL A 64 -12.18 6.98 -63.77
CA VAL A 64 -10.78 6.66 -63.36
C VAL A 64 -10.56 6.99 -61.86
N PRO A 65 -11.02 6.16 -60.91
CA PRO A 65 -10.83 6.39 -59.47
C PRO A 65 -9.45 5.92 -58.95
N GLY A 66 -8.37 6.23 -59.68
CA GLY A 66 -7.01 5.78 -59.34
C GLY A 66 -6.11 6.86 -58.72
N CYS A 67 -5.87 7.96 -59.46
CA CYS A 67 -4.82 8.92 -59.11
C CYS A 67 -5.21 9.90 -57.99
N LEU A 68 -6.49 10.21 -57.81
CA LEU A 68 -6.92 11.18 -56.79
C LEU A 68 -6.82 10.63 -55.35
N PHE A 69 -6.95 9.32 -55.18
CA PHE A 69 -6.78 8.67 -53.87
C PHE A 69 -5.32 8.74 -53.41
N LEU A 70 -4.37 8.52 -54.32
CA LEU A 70 -2.92 8.65 -54.05
C LEU A 70 -2.53 10.08 -53.66
N LEU A 71 -3.10 11.10 -54.33
CA LEU A 71 -2.84 12.50 -54.00
C LEU A 71 -3.49 12.94 -52.67
N LEU A 72 -4.68 12.42 -52.30
CA LEU A 72 -5.23 12.67 -50.97
C LEU A 72 -4.46 11.93 -49.87
N SER A 73 -4.00 10.69 -50.11
CA SER A 73 -3.14 10.00 -49.14
C SER A 73 -1.79 10.69 -48.95
N ALA A 74 -1.25 11.35 -49.97
CA ALA A 74 -0.02 12.15 -49.86
C ALA A 74 -0.21 13.48 -49.11
N LEU A 75 -1.44 14.00 -49.02
CA LEU A 75 -1.78 15.22 -48.28
C LEU A 75 -2.31 14.96 -46.85
N LEU A 76 -2.84 13.77 -46.60
CA LEU A 76 -3.13 13.27 -45.25
C LEU A 76 -1.91 12.61 -44.58
N ALA A 77 -0.90 12.21 -45.36
CA ALA A 77 0.45 11.91 -44.88
C ALA A 77 1.29 13.19 -44.69
N GLN A 78 0.70 14.21 -44.05
CA GLN A 78 1.53 15.08 -43.22
C GLN A 78 2.23 14.15 -42.21
N PRO A 79 3.54 14.24 -41.98
CA PRO A 79 4.08 13.64 -40.77
C PRO A 79 3.32 14.27 -39.61
N VAL A 80 2.88 13.47 -38.65
CA VAL A 80 2.73 14.00 -37.29
C VAL A 80 4.07 14.65 -37.01
N VAL A 81 4.07 15.96 -36.72
CA VAL A 81 5.24 16.57 -36.10
C VAL A 81 5.28 15.97 -34.72
N GLN A 82 5.91 14.79 -34.63
CA GLN A 82 6.63 14.41 -33.45
C GLN A 82 7.49 15.63 -33.17
N ALA A 83 7.17 16.32 -32.08
CA ALA A 83 8.23 17.01 -31.39
C ALA A 83 9.26 15.91 -31.10
N GLN A 84 10.32 15.89 -31.91
CA GLN A 84 11.62 15.60 -31.34
C GLN A 84 11.82 16.72 -30.32
N VAL A 85 11.27 16.51 -29.12
CA VAL A 85 12.00 16.83 -27.89
C VAL A 85 13.40 16.33 -28.20
N GLU A 86 14.36 17.26 -28.29
CA GLU A 86 15.75 16.86 -28.31
C GLU A 86 15.95 16.17 -26.97
N THR A 87 15.85 14.83 -26.97
CA THR A 87 16.19 13.97 -25.85
C THR A 87 17.70 14.03 -25.72
N GLY A 88 18.16 15.19 -25.28
CA GLY A 88 19.50 15.43 -24.84
C GLY A 88 19.78 14.55 -23.63
N ASP A 89 20.93 14.78 -23.06
CA ASP A 89 21.49 13.93 -22.03
C ASP A 89 20.72 14.06 -20.70
N VAL A 90 19.59 13.35 -20.54
CA VAL A 90 18.68 13.53 -19.38
C VAL A 90 19.40 13.33 -18.04
N TRP A 91 20.35 12.39 -17.99
CA TRP A 91 21.23 12.11 -16.84
C TRP A 91 22.29 13.20 -16.56
N ARG A 92 22.33 14.28 -17.34
CA ARG A 92 23.04 15.53 -17.02
C ARG A 92 22.22 16.42 -16.08
N ASP A 93 20.89 16.34 -16.16
CA ASP A 93 19.95 17.19 -15.44
C ASP A 93 19.27 16.48 -14.26
N ALA A 94 19.64 15.23 -13.98
CA ALA A 94 19.18 14.51 -12.79
C ALA A 94 20.20 13.45 -12.31
N THR A 95 20.15 13.17 -11.00
CA THR A 95 20.91 12.13 -10.32
C THR A 95 19.98 11.40 -9.34
N LEU A 96 20.04 10.06 -9.35
CA LEU A 96 19.39 9.19 -8.38
C LEU A 96 20.37 8.86 -7.25
N TYR A 97 19.90 8.86 -6.01
CA TYR A 97 20.55 8.22 -4.88
C TYR A 97 19.61 7.13 -4.33
N ARG A 98 20.16 6.04 -3.78
CA ARG A 98 19.41 5.02 -3.03
C ARG A 98 20.00 4.89 -1.62
N ASP A 99 19.17 5.01 -0.59
CA ASP A 99 19.57 4.80 0.82
C ASP A 99 19.81 3.31 1.14
N GLU A 100 20.15 2.98 2.39
CA GLU A 100 20.41 1.59 2.83
C GLU A 100 19.14 0.70 2.89
N TRP A 101 17.97 1.27 2.58
CA TRP A 101 16.69 0.59 2.37
C TRP A 101 16.25 0.63 0.90
N GLY A 102 17.13 1.09 0.01
CA GLY A 102 16.91 1.21 -1.42
C GLY A 102 16.04 2.39 -1.85
N VAL A 103 15.59 3.29 -0.97
CA VAL A 103 14.64 4.37 -1.31
C VAL A 103 15.24 5.31 -2.35
N PRO A 104 14.54 5.58 -3.48
CA PRO A 104 15.01 6.54 -4.46
C PRO A 104 14.88 7.99 -3.98
N HIS A 105 16.00 8.70 -3.94
CA HIS A 105 16.07 10.15 -3.84
C HIS A 105 16.45 10.73 -5.21
N VAL A 106 15.46 11.29 -5.90
CA VAL A 106 15.61 11.82 -7.26
C VAL A 106 15.84 13.33 -7.19
N TYR A 107 17.06 13.76 -7.48
CA TYR A 107 17.42 15.17 -7.62
C TYR A 107 17.43 15.56 -9.09
N ALA A 108 16.71 16.62 -9.46
CA ALA A 108 16.57 17.06 -10.84
C ALA A 108 16.48 18.59 -11.05
N ASN A 109 17.05 19.05 -12.16
CA ASN A 109 17.01 20.44 -12.61
C ASN A 109 15.69 20.80 -13.33
N ASN A 110 14.97 19.80 -13.86
CA ASN A 110 13.73 20.00 -14.61
C ASN A 110 12.73 18.84 -14.43
N PRO A 111 11.41 19.05 -14.66
CA PRO A 111 10.38 18.07 -14.33
C PRO A 111 10.44 16.79 -15.18
N PHE A 112 10.87 16.90 -16.43
CA PHE A 112 11.01 15.77 -17.34
C PHE A 112 12.13 14.84 -16.88
N ALA A 113 13.28 15.40 -16.48
CA ALA A 113 14.39 14.63 -15.93
C ALA A 113 14.05 13.99 -14.58
N MET A 114 13.32 14.70 -13.71
CA MET A 114 12.78 14.13 -12.45
C MET A 114 11.91 12.91 -12.74
N ALA A 115 10.89 13.07 -13.59
CA ALA A 115 9.96 12.01 -13.93
C ALA A 115 10.65 10.83 -14.63
N PHE A 116 11.60 11.10 -15.53
CA PHE A 116 12.39 10.07 -16.21
C PHE A 116 13.20 9.21 -15.23
N VAL A 117 13.98 9.84 -14.34
CA VAL A 117 14.80 9.10 -13.37
C VAL A 117 13.91 8.36 -12.36
N PHE A 118 12.77 8.93 -11.98
CA PHE A 118 11.80 8.26 -11.10
C PHE A 118 11.12 7.06 -11.76
N GLY A 119 10.78 7.16 -13.05
CA GLY A 119 10.26 6.03 -13.84
C GLY A 119 11.29 4.92 -14.06
N TYR A 120 12.56 5.28 -14.23
CA TYR A 120 13.66 4.32 -14.29
C TYR A 120 13.84 3.58 -12.96
N ALA A 121 13.80 4.28 -11.82
CA ALA A 121 13.89 3.67 -10.49
C ALA A 121 12.69 2.75 -10.16
N GLN A 122 11.46 3.18 -10.50
CA GLN A 122 10.27 2.33 -10.33
C GLN A 122 10.28 1.11 -11.26
N ALA A 123 10.93 1.18 -12.43
CA ALA A 123 11.12 0.01 -13.28
C ALA A 123 12.14 -0.97 -12.69
N GLU A 124 13.27 -0.48 -12.18
CA GLU A 124 14.29 -1.26 -11.48
C GLU A 124 13.71 -2.05 -10.29
N ASP A 125 12.80 -1.44 -9.52
CA ASP A 125 12.17 -2.11 -8.38
C ASP A 125 10.94 -2.96 -8.71
N HIS A 126 10.15 -2.56 -9.72
CA HIS A 126 8.75 -2.99 -9.87
C HIS A 126 8.27 -3.21 -11.31
N ALA A 127 9.15 -3.46 -12.28
CA ALA A 127 8.77 -3.58 -13.69
C ALA A 127 7.57 -4.51 -13.95
N GLU A 128 7.48 -5.69 -13.32
CA GLU A 128 6.43 -6.66 -13.66
C GLU A 128 5.05 -6.21 -13.18
N ASN A 129 4.85 -5.93 -11.88
CA ASN A 129 3.52 -5.54 -11.39
C ASN A 129 3.13 -4.12 -11.84
N MET A 130 4.08 -3.21 -12.05
CA MET A 130 3.79 -1.89 -12.65
C MET A 130 3.27 -2.04 -14.08
N LEU A 131 3.91 -2.88 -14.91
CA LEU A 131 3.41 -3.16 -16.27
C LEU A 131 2.06 -3.89 -16.26
N LEU A 132 1.81 -4.79 -15.30
CA LEU A 132 0.48 -5.38 -15.12
C LEU A 132 -0.56 -4.31 -14.69
N GLY A 133 -0.20 -3.34 -13.85
CA GLY A 133 -1.03 -2.19 -13.53
C GLY A 133 -1.44 -1.36 -14.75
N TYR A 134 -0.51 -1.08 -15.67
CA TYR A 134 -0.86 -0.47 -16.95
C TYR A 134 -1.74 -1.38 -17.81
N ARG A 135 -1.50 -2.70 -17.82
CA ARG A 135 -2.37 -3.66 -18.54
C ARG A 135 -3.79 -3.71 -17.97
N LEU A 136 -3.97 -3.55 -16.66
CA LEU A 136 -5.28 -3.40 -16.01
C LEU A 136 -6.02 -2.20 -16.59
N ALA A 137 -5.39 -1.01 -16.55
CA ALA A 137 -5.99 0.23 -17.03
C ALA A 137 -6.28 0.23 -18.55
N ARG A 138 -5.45 -0.47 -19.34
CA ARG A 138 -5.66 -0.72 -20.77
C ARG A 138 -6.78 -1.71 -21.09
N GLY A 139 -7.14 -2.58 -20.15
CA GLY A 139 -7.95 -3.78 -20.41
C GLY A 139 -7.22 -4.79 -21.31
N THR A 140 -6.01 -5.20 -20.90
CA THR A 140 -5.17 -6.18 -21.62
C THR A 140 -4.48 -7.22 -20.72
N LEU A 141 -4.92 -7.39 -19.47
CA LEU A 141 -4.39 -8.42 -18.56
C LEU A 141 -4.68 -9.84 -19.06
N ALA A 142 -5.86 -10.09 -19.63
CA ALA A 142 -6.27 -11.41 -20.11
C ALA A 142 -5.39 -11.90 -21.28
N ALA A 143 -4.73 -10.99 -22.00
CA ALA A 143 -3.75 -11.33 -23.02
C ALA A 143 -2.45 -11.93 -22.44
N VAL A 144 -2.15 -11.69 -21.16
CA VAL A 144 -0.98 -12.21 -20.44
C VAL A 144 -1.40 -13.30 -19.45
N LEU A 145 -2.24 -12.95 -18.48
CA LEU A 145 -2.67 -13.79 -17.35
C LEU A 145 -3.86 -14.72 -17.68
N GLY A 146 -4.49 -14.56 -18.85
CA GLY A 146 -5.47 -15.48 -19.39
C GLY A 146 -6.92 -15.30 -18.94
N GLU A 147 -7.73 -16.32 -19.24
CA GLU A 147 -9.18 -16.39 -19.04
C GLU A 147 -9.71 -15.74 -17.74
N PRO A 148 -9.13 -15.95 -16.54
CA PRO A 148 -9.67 -15.38 -15.29
C PRO A 148 -9.68 -13.84 -15.22
N TRP A 149 -8.99 -13.17 -16.14
CA TRP A 149 -8.90 -11.71 -16.22
C TRP A 149 -9.77 -11.12 -17.34
N ALA A 150 -10.50 -11.94 -18.11
CA ALA A 150 -11.30 -11.49 -19.25
C ALA A 150 -12.41 -10.50 -18.85
N ASP A 151 -13.00 -10.65 -17.66
CA ASP A 151 -14.01 -9.73 -17.14
C ASP A 151 -13.41 -8.43 -16.61
N SER A 152 -12.18 -8.48 -16.08
CA SER A 152 -11.42 -7.29 -15.66
C SER A 152 -11.05 -6.42 -16.87
N ASP A 153 -10.61 -7.05 -17.97
CA ASP A 153 -10.35 -6.35 -19.24
C ASP A 153 -11.62 -5.75 -19.83
N ALA A 154 -12.71 -6.53 -19.85
CA ALA A 154 -14.02 -6.06 -20.31
C ALA A 154 -14.52 -4.85 -19.48
N PHE A 155 -14.33 -4.89 -18.16
CA PHE A 155 -14.67 -3.79 -17.26
C PHE A 155 -13.83 -2.53 -17.53
N SER A 156 -12.49 -2.65 -17.59
CA SER A 156 -11.60 -1.51 -17.85
C SER A 156 -11.85 -0.86 -19.22
N LEU A 157 -12.30 -1.63 -20.21
CA LEU A 157 -12.72 -1.13 -21.53
C LEU A 157 -14.08 -0.43 -21.49
N LYS A 158 -15.04 -0.91 -20.68
CA LYS A 158 -16.31 -0.19 -20.41
C LYS A 158 -16.06 1.14 -19.70
N MET A 159 -15.17 1.15 -18.70
CA MET A 159 -14.72 2.37 -18.02
C MET A 159 -13.85 3.28 -18.90
N GLY A 160 -13.25 2.75 -19.96
CA GLY A 160 -12.53 3.49 -20.99
C GLY A 160 -11.34 4.30 -20.50
N HIS A 161 -10.61 3.85 -19.46
CA HIS A 161 -9.60 4.66 -18.78
C HIS A 161 -8.55 5.25 -19.75
N VAL A 162 -8.02 4.44 -20.67
CA VAL A 162 -7.08 4.89 -21.72
C VAL A 162 -7.75 5.82 -22.75
N ARG A 163 -9.02 5.59 -23.12
CA ARG A 163 -9.74 6.49 -24.04
C ARG A 163 -9.89 7.89 -23.43
N ILE A 164 -10.29 7.98 -22.16
CA ILE A 164 -10.42 9.26 -21.46
C ILE A 164 -9.07 9.99 -21.36
N ALA A 165 -7.97 9.27 -21.11
CA ALA A 165 -6.62 9.84 -21.13
C ALA A 165 -6.23 10.40 -22.51
N ILE A 166 -6.51 9.68 -23.59
CA ILE A 166 -6.23 10.12 -24.98
C ILE A 166 -7.14 11.28 -25.40
N GLU A 167 -8.42 11.25 -25.06
CA GLU A 167 -9.38 12.34 -25.34
C GLU A 167 -8.96 13.65 -24.67
N ALA A 168 -8.52 13.57 -23.40
CA ALA A 168 -8.11 14.74 -22.63
C ALA A 168 -6.73 15.29 -23.03
N TRP A 169 -5.83 14.46 -23.58
CA TRP A 169 -4.41 14.77 -23.81
C TRP A 169 -4.13 16.18 -24.40
N PRO A 170 -4.85 16.66 -25.43
CA PRO A 170 -4.61 17.98 -26.02
C PRO A 170 -5.03 19.18 -25.14
N THR A 171 -5.60 18.92 -23.96
CA THR A 171 -6.19 19.91 -23.04
C THR A 171 -5.68 19.80 -21.60
N LEU A 172 -4.73 18.89 -21.35
CA LEU A 172 -4.09 18.74 -20.04
C LEU A 172 -3.18 19.92 -19.71
N ASP A 173 -2.91 20.11 -18.42
CA ASP A 173 -1.85 21.00 -17.95
C ASP A 173 -0.47 20.53 -18.48
N PRO A 174 0.38 21.42 -19.01
CA PRO A 174 1.68 21.05 -19.58
C PRO A 174 2.63 20.33 -18.61
N MET A 175 2.52 20.55 -17.29
CA MET A 175 3.31 19.82 -16.31
C MET A 175 2.85 18.36 -16.21
N THR A 176 1.53 18.12 -16.22
CA THR A 176 0.94 16.78 -16.25
C THR A 176 1.45 15.98 -17.46
N VAL A 177 1.45 16.61 -18.65
CA VAL A 177 2.01 16.02 -19.88
C VAL A 177 3.50 15.72 -19.72
N THR A 178 4.29 16.71 -19.27
CA THR A 178 5.75 16.59 -19.09
C THR A 178 6.14 15.45 -18.15
N LEU A 179 5.41 15.28 -17.04
CA LEU A 179 5.63 14.19 -16.09
C LEU A 179 5.34 12.82 -16.72
N CYS A 180 4.22 12.66 -17.42
CA CYS A 180 3.83 11.41 -18.06
C CYS A 180 4.78 11.01 -19.20
N GLU A 181 5.23 11.96 -20.01
CA GLU A 181 6.21 11.74 -21.07
C GLU A 181 7.58 11.35 -20.50
N GLY A 182 8.08 12.10 -19.50
CA GLY A 182 9.34 11.78 -18.83
C GLY A 182 9.30 10.40 -18.18
N PHE A 183 8.29 10.12 -17.36
CA PHE A 183 8.15 8.87 -16.61
C PHE A 183 8.04 7.64 -17.52
N SER A 184 7.17 7.69 -18.54
CA SER A 184 7.03 6.58 -19.48
C SER A 184 8.31 6.34 -20.29
N MET A 185 9.04 7.41 -20.66
CA MET A 185 10.36 7.26 -21.29
C MET A 185 11.41 6.67 -20.32
N GLY A 186 11.34 6.99 -19.02
CA GLY A 186 12.18 6.41 -17.97
C GLY A 186 12.01 4.91 -17.81
N VAL A 187 10.76 4.45 -17.68
CA VAL A 187 10.43 3.02 -17.65
C VAL A 187 10.88 2.31 -18.93
N ASN A 188 10.64 2.92 -20.10
CA ASN A 188 11.05 2.36 -21.38
C ASN A 188 12.58 2.27 -21.55
N ALA A 189 13.34 3.22 -20.99
CA ALA A 189 14.80 3.16 -20.98
C ALA A 189 15.29 1.97 -20.14
N TRP A 190 14.78 1.81 -18.92
CA TRP A 190 15.12 0.65 -18.09
C TRP A 190 14.81 -0.68 -18.78
N LEU A 191 13.63 -0.81 -19.41
CA LEU A 191 13.23 -2.01 -20.17
C LEU A 191 14.13 -2.27 -21.40
N ALA A 192 14.65 -1.21 -22.03
CA ALA A 192 15.57 -1.32 -23.16
C ALA A 192 16.99 -1.73 -22.74
N ASP A 193 17.44 -1.30 -21.56
CA ASP A 193 18.73 -1.67 -20.97
C ASP A 193 18.70 -3.10 -20.38
N HIS A 194 17.59 -3.51 -19.76
CA HIS A 194 17.44 -4.76 -19.00
C HIS A 194 16.57 -5.82 -19.71
N GLN A 195 16.72 -5.99 -21.03
CA GLN A 195 15.91 -6.91 -21.86
C GLN A 195 15.95 -8.39 -21.45
N HIS A 196 16.84 -8.80 -20.55
CA HIS A 196 16.93 -10.16 -20.00
C HIS A 196 16.18 -10.33 -18.67
N GLU A 197 15.82 -9.23 -18.01
CA GLU A 197 15.09 -9.19 -16.73
C GLU A 197 13.66 -8.68 -16.94
N ALA A 198 13.45 -7.82 -17.94
CA ALA A 198 12.13 -7.38 -18.39
C ALA A 198 11.23 -8.58 -18.76
N PRO A 199 9.94 -8.60 -18.33
CA PRO A 199 9.03 -9.66 -18.69
C PRO A 199 8.88 -9.82 -20.20
N SER A 200 8.95 -11.04 -20.73
CA SER A 200 8.94 -11.32 -22.18
C SER A 200 7.65 -10.92 -22.92
N TRP A 201 6.62 -10.49 -22.18
CA TRP A 201 5.35 -9.96 -22.69
C TRP A 201 5.27 -8.42 -22.63
N ALA A 202 6.29 -7.73 -22.12
CA ALA A 202 6.32 -6.27 -21.99
C ALA A 202 6.28 -5.58 -23.37
N ASP A 203 5.37 -4.62 -23.53
CA ASP A 203 5.18 -3.82 -24.75
C ASP A 203 5.48 -2.32 -24.55
N GLY A 204 6.15 -1.99 -23.43
CA GLY A 204 6.50 -0.63 -23.03
C GLY A 204 5.34 0.15 -22.40
N VAL A 205 5.65 1.34 -21.89
CA VAL A 205 4.71 2.29 -21.30
C VAL A 205 4.53 3.46 -22.26
N ARG A 206 3.30 3.96 -22.40
CA ARG A 206 3.01 5.18 -23.17
C ARG A 206 2.56 6.29 -22.21
N PRO A 207 2.72 7.57 -22.56
CA PRO A 207 2.37 8.67 -21.66
C PRO A 207 0.92 8.63 -21.16
N GLU A 208 -0.03 8.19 -22.01
CA GLU A 208 -1.44 8.05 -21.64
C GLU A 208 -1.73 6.91 -20.64
N ASP A 209 -0.86 5.90 -20.55
CA ASP A 209 -1.04 4.75 -19.63
C ASP A 209 -0.87 5.18 -18.16
N VAL A 210 0.00 6.17 -17.91
CA VAL A 210 0.24 6.77 -16.58
C VAL A 210 -1.03 7.44 -16.06
N LEU A 211 -1.74 8.17 -16.91
CA LEU A 211 -3.04 8.78 -16.57
C LEU A 211 -4.17 7.75 -16.52
N ALA A 212 -4.14 6.73 -17.38
CA ALA A 212 -5.12 5.66 -17.34
C ALA A 212 -5.04 4.86 -16.01
N LEU A 213 -3.83 4.63 -15.49
CA LEU A 213 -3.61 3.99 -14.18
C LEU A 213 -4.10 4.86 -13.02
N TRP A 214 -3.79 6.17 -13.03
CA TRP A 214 -4.31 7.13 -12.05
C TRP A 214 -5.85 7.19 -12.07
N HIS A 215 -6.44 7.26 -13.26
CA HIS A 215 -7.89 7.27 -13.43
C HIS A 215 -8.53 5.93 -13.01
N ALA A 216 -7.88 4.78 -13.27
CA ALA A 216 -8.32 3.48 -12.79
C ALA A 216 -8.27 3.36 -11.26
N PHE A 217 -7.25 3.94 -10.61
CA PHE A 217 -7.18 4.02 -9.15
C PHE A 217 -8.35 4.87 -8.59
N LEU A 218 -8.55 6.10 -9.08
CA LEU A 218 -9.64 6.96 -8.61
C LEU A 218 -11.02 6.33 -8.85
N MET A 219 -11.25 5.73 -10.01
CA MET A 219 -12.52 5.05 -10.34
C MET A 219 -12.66 3.64 -9.73
N SER A 220 -11.72 3.23 -8.88
CA SER A 220 -11.94 2.12 -7.93
C SER A 220 -12.57 2.60 -6.62
N GLN A 221 -12.45 3.89 -6.28
CA GLN A 221 -12.97 4.47 -5.03
C GLN A 221 -14.42 4.96 -5.17
N ALA A 222 -14.93 5.11 -6.40
CA ALA A 222 -16.27 5.62 -6.66
C ALA A 222 -17.36 4.56 -6.43
N PRO A 223 -18.53 4.93 -5.87
CA PRO A 223 -19.61 3.98 -5.55
C PRO A 223 -20.32 3.48 -6.83
N PHE A 224 -19.71 2.46 -7.44
CA PHE A 224 -20.18 1.80 -8.68
C PHE A 224 -21.06 0.55 -8.42
N ASP A 225 -21.44 0.29 -7.17
CA ASP A 225 -22.13 -0.95 -6.78
C ASP A 225 -23.55 -1.03 -7.40
N LEU A 226 -23.76 -1.99 -8.31
CA LEU A 226 -25.07 -2.44 -8.78
C LEU A 226 -25.44 -3.74 -8.04
N PRO A 227 -26.54 -3.79 -7.28
CA PRO A 227 -26.99 -5.01 -6.61
C PRO A 227 -27.03 -6.21 -7.55
N ASP A 228 -26.47 -7.34 -7.11
CA ASP A 228 -26.43 -8.62 -7.83
C ASP A 228 -25.64 -8.64 -9.16
N LEU A 229 -25.06 -7.53 -9.63
CA LEU A 229 -24.37 -7.46 -10.93
C LEU A 229 -22.91 -6.99 -10.83
N PHE A 230 -22.65 -5.86 -10.18
CA PHE A 230 -21.29 -5.34 -10.00
C PHE A 230 -21.13 -4.91 -8.55
N ARG A 231 -20.24 -5.59 -7.83
CA ARG A 231 -19.77 -5.17 -6.51
C ARG A 231 -18.26 -5.34 -6.47
N ARG A 232 -17.52 -4.26 -6.19
CA ARG A 232 -16.05 -4.29 -6.17
C ARG A 232 -15.55 -3.67 -4.88
N GLU A 233 -14.65 -4.38 -4.21
CA GLU A 233 -13.84 -3.76 -3.15
C GLU A 233 -13.01 -2.61 -3.77
N PRO A 234 -12.98 -1.42 -3.16
CA PRO A 234 -12.15 -0.32 -3.64
C PRO A 234 -10.67 -0.64 -3.48
N ALA A 235 -9.79 0.04 -4.24
CA ALA A 235 -8.34 -0.20 -4.13
C ALA A 235 -7.77 0.18 -2.74
N LEU A 236 -8.44 1.09 -2.02
CA LEU A 236 -8.07 1.50 -0.67
C LEU A 236 -9.31 1.49 0.25
N PRO A 237 -9.75 0.32 0.78
CA PRO A 237 -10.92 0.23 1.67
C PRO A 237 -10.76 0.92 3.03
N SER A 238 -9.52 1.12 3.48
CA SER A 238 -9.21 1.77 4.76
C SER A 238 -7.79 2.34 4.78
N ALA A 239 -7.56 3.29 5.67
CA ALA A 239 -6.25 3.81 6.09
C ALA A 239 -6.39 4.32 7.54
N ASN A 240 -5.27 4.53 8.21
CA ASN A 240 -5.19 5.38 9.40
C ASN A 240 -4.49 6.70 9.04
N ALA A 241 -5.01 7.84 9.51
CA ALA A 241 -4.32 9.12 9.43
C ALA A 241 -4.75 10.03 10.59
N TRP A 242 -3.82 10.78 11.18
CA TRP A 242 -4.14 11.81 12.18
C TRP A 242 -3.06 12.89 12.26
N ALA A 243 -3.45 14.06 12.77
CA ALA A 243 -2.54 15.14 13.13
C ALA A 243 -2.82 15.58 14.58
N SER A 244 -1.77 16.06 15.26
CA SER A 244 -1.82 16.58 16.63
C SER A 244 -1.05 17.88 16.72
N ALA A 245 -1.67 18.89 17.33
CA ALA A 245 -1.16 20.25 17.47
C ALA A 245 -0.03 20.33 18.51
N PRO A 246 0.76 21.42 18.54
CA PRO A 246 1.80 21.66 19.54
C PRO A 246 1.41 21.38 21.00
N GLU A 247 0.22 21.77 21.47
CA GLU A 247 -0.20 21.53 22.86
C GLU A 247 -0.46 20.04 23.20
N ARG A 248 -0.48 19.17 22.19
CA ARG A 248 -0.59 17.70 22.34
C ARG A 248 0.76 16.99 22.20
N SER A 249 1.85 17.70 21.93
CA SER A 249 3.19 17.15 21.74
C SER A 249 4.11 17.43 22.93
N ASP A 250 4.94 16.46 23.32
CA ASP A 250 5.88 16.61 24.44
C ASP A 250 7.04 17.60 24.17
N VAL A 251 7.33 17.85 22.89
CA VAL A 251 8.30 18.86 22.44
C VAL A 251 7.66 20.15 21.91
N GLY A 252 6.33 20.27 21.94
CA GLY A 252 5.64 21.47 21.45
C GLY A 252 5.65 21.64 19.93
N ALA A 253 5.75 20.55 19.17
CA ALA A 253 5.75 20.55 17.70
C ALA A 253 4.53 19.79 17.15
N ALA A 254 4.02 20.19 15.98
CA ALA A 254 2.93 19.45 15.34
C ALA A 254 3.42 18.07 14.85
N VAL A 255 2.58 17.05 14.98
CA VAL A 255 2.85 15.68 14.53
C VAL A 255 1.79 15.23 13.53
N LEU A 256 2.22 14.70 12.39
CA LEU A 256 1.40 14.03 11.38
C LEU A 256 1.71 12.53 11.38
N VAL A 257 0.69 11.70 11.26
CA VAL A 257 0.82 10.27 10.99
C VAL A 257 -0.03 9.88 9.80
N MET A 258 0.57 9.11 8.89
CA MET A 258 -0.09 8.54 7.71
C MET A 258 0.20 7.05 7.63
N ASN A 259 -0.84 6.25 7.41
CA ASN A 259 -0.73 4.81 7.29
C ASN A 259 -1.82 4.30 6.34
N PRO A 260 -1.62 4.44 5.02
CA PRO A 260 -2.47 3.78 4.04
C PRO A 260 -2.27 2.27 4.09
N HIS A 261 -3.38 1.55 4.03
CA HIS A 261 -3.35 0.10 3.87
C HIS A 261 -3.23 -0.27 2.37
N GLN A 262 -2.98 -1.53 2.04
CA GLN A 262 -2.97 -2.02 0.65
C GLN A 262 -3.32 -3.50 0.55
N GLN A 263 -3.77 -3.93 -0.63
CA GLN A 263 -3.79 -5.35 -1.01
C GLN A 263 -2.38 -5.78 -1.41
N TYR A 264 -1.83 -6.78 -0.73
CA TYR A 264 -0.47 -7.31 -0.90
C TYR A 264 -0.26 -8.05 -2.24
N ASP A 265 -1.35 -8.47 -2.88
CA ASP A 265 -1.43 -9.09 -4.20
C ASP A 265 -2.22 -8.25 -5.22
N GLY A 266 -2.63 -7.03 -4.85
CA GLY A 266 -3.26 -6.07 -5.76
C GLY A 266 -2.26 -5.25 -6.57
N PHE A 267 -2.72 -4.59 -7.64
CA PHE A 267 -1.87 -3.76 -8.51
C PHE A 267 -1.56 -2.37 -7.93
N PHE A 268 -2.42 -1.83 -7.09
CA PHE A 268 -2.28 -0.51 -6.47
C PHE A 268 -1.47 -0.61 -5.16
N GLN A 269 -0.18 -0.89 -5.28
CA GLN A 269 0.74 -0.95 -4.14
C GLN A 269 1.52 0.35 -3.97
N TRP A 270 1.88 0.65 -2.72
CA TRP A 270 2.67 1.82 -2.38
C TRP A 270 4.16 1.63 -2.70
N TYR A 271 4.82 2.74 -2.96
CA TYR A 271 6.26 2.88 -3.15
C TYR A 271 6.73 4.14 -2.41
N GLU A 272 7.78 4.01 -1.61
CA GLU A 272 8.39 5.12 -0.87
C GLU A 272 9.42 5.84 -1.75
N ALA A 273 9.43 7.17 -1.74
CA ALA A 273 10.33 7.95 -2.60
C ALA A 273 10.52 9.40 -2.10
N HIS A 274 11.60 10.02 -2.57
CA HIS A 274 11.94 11.42 -2.35
C HIS A 274 12.21 12.12 -3.68
N LEU A 275 11.50 13.22 -3.96
CA LEU A 275 11.58 13.96 -5.22
C LEU A 275 12.00 15.41 -4.95
N VAL A 276 13.12 15.83 -5.56
CA VAL A 276 13.69 17.17 -5.42
C VAL A 276 13.81 17.83 -6.79
N LEU A 277 13.10 18.95 -6.96
CA LEU A 277 12.95 19.65 -8.24
C LEU A 277 12.92 21.16 -8.01
N GLY A 278 14.08 21.81 -8.12
CA GLY A 278 14.23 23.25 -7.95
C GLY A 278 13.80 23.75 -6.56
N GLY A 279 12.55 24.20 -6.45
CA GLY A 279 11.93 24.64 -5.19
C GLY A 279 10.97 23.63 -4.55
N MET A 280 10.81 22.43 -5.11
CA MET A 280 10.06 21.31 -4.50
C MET A 280 11.04 20.32 -3.88
N ASN A 281 10.72 19.84 -2.68
CA ASN A 281 11.50 18.87 -1.92
C ASN A 281 10.55 17.97 -1.12
N ILE A 282 9.97 16.94 -1.75
CA ILE A 282 8.84 16.16 -1.21
C ILE A 282 9.23 14.70 -0.98
N TYR A 283 9.08 14.22 0.25
CA TYR A 283 9.32 12.83 0.68
C TYR A 283 8.00 12.17 1.06
N GLY A 284 7.78 10.92 0.66
CA GLY A 284 6.58 10.19 1.07
C GLY A 284 6.30 8.95 0.24
N ALA A 285 5.01 8.65 0.05
CA ALA A 285 4.56 7.50 -0.71
C ALA A 285 3.78 7.88 -1.97
N THR A 286 4.01 7.10 -3.03
CA THR A 286 3.22 7.08 -4.27
C THR A 286 2.65 5.68 -4.52
N LEU A 287 1.84 5.51 -5.56
CA LEU A 287 1.52 4.19 -6.10
C LEU A 287 2.48 3.84 -7.24
N ARG A 288 2.83 2.56 -7.37
CA ARG A 288 3.65 2.07 -8.49
C ARG A 288 3.06 2.48 -9.84
N GLY A 289 3.87 3.07 -10.69
CA GLY A 289 3.48 3.61 -11.99
C GLY A 289 3.00 5.07 -11.99
N LEU A 290 3.14 5.82 -10.89
CA LEU A 290 2.79 7.24 -10.84
C LEU A 290 4.03 8.15 -10.65
N PRO A 291 4.05 9.35 -11.28
CA PRO A 291 5.23 10.23 -11.34
C PRO A 291 5.31 11.28 -10.21
N VAL A 292 4.44 11.21 -9.19
CA VAL A 292 4.29 12.20 -8.11
C VAL A 292 4.07 11.52 -6.76
N ILE A 293 4.46 12.16 -5.66
CA ILE A 293 4.09 11.73 -4.30
C ILE A 293 2.59 12.01 -4.07
N LEU A 294 1.87 11.05 -3.49
CA LEU A 294 0.43 11.16 -3.20
C LEU A 294 0.17 11.66 -1.78
N GLN A 295 1.02 11.28 -0.83
CA GLN A 295 1.00 11.70 0.57
C GLN A 295 2.41 11.61 1.16
N GLY A 296 2.74 12.53 2.08
CA GLY A 296 4.12 12.76 2.49
C GLY A 296 4.31 14.13 3.14
N HIS A 297 5.54 14.63 3.14
CA HIS A 297 5.93 15.92 3.70
C HIS A 297 7.10 16.57 2.94
N ASN A 298 7.19 17.89 3.06
CA ASN A 298 8.39 18.69 2.72
C ASN A 298 9.02 19.24 4.03
N GLU A 299 9.90 20.24 3.95
CA GLU A 299 10.52 20.89 5.13
C GLU A 299 9.61 21.84 5.90
N SER A 300 8.37 22.04 5.44
CA SER A 300 7.40 22.97 6.03
C SER A 300 6.13 22.28 6.50
N LEU A 301 5.55 21.41 5.68
CA LEU A 301 4.24 20.79 5.90
C LEU A 301 4.19 19.35 5.43
N GLY A 302 3.14 18.63 5.80
CA GLY A 302 2.80 17.34 5.22
C GLY A 302 1.30 17.07 5.19
N TRP A 303 0.90 16.08 4.40
CA TRP A 303 -0.47 15.61 4.32
C TRP A 303 -0.59 14.10 4.17
N ALA A 304 -1.72 13.57 4.64
CA ALA A 304 -2.10 12.17 4.58
C ALA A 304 -3.44 12.03 3.83
N LEU A 305 -3.61 10.93 3.09
CA LEU A 305 -4.85 10.57 2.40
C LEU A 305 -5.45 9.30 3.00
N ALA A 306 -6.71 9.38 3.44
CA ALA A 306 -7.48 8.23 3.93
C ALA A 306 -8.81 8.13 3.18
N PRO A 307 -9.31 6.93 2.86
CA PRO A 307 -10.57 6.76 2.13
C PRO A 307 -11.76 7.25 2.98
N ASN A 308 -12.65 7.96 2.31
CA ASN A 308 -13.98 8.34 2.78
C ASN A 308 -15.03 7.70 1.87
N MET A 309 -16.29 7.67 2.30
CA MET A 309 -17.44 7.22 1.51
C MET A 309 -18.41 8.38 1.24
N PRO A 310 -18.01 9.38 0.43
CA PRO A 310 -18.88 10.44 -0.01
C PRO A 310 -19.80 9.94 -1.11
N ASP A 311 -20.96 10.55 -1.23
CA ASP A 311 -21.83 10.34 -2.38
C ASP A 311 -21.35 11.23 -3.55
N PHE A 312 -20.48 10.64 -4.40
CA PHE A 312 -19.86 11.31 -5.55
C PHE A 312 -20.05 10.58 -6.89
N ALA A 313 -20.97 9.60 -6.96
CA ALA A 313 -21.42 9.00 -8.21
C ALA A 313 -22.92 8.72 -8.18
N ASP A 314 -23.69 9.40 -9.04
CA ASP A 314 -25.13 9.15 -9.21
C ASP A 314 -25.37 8.13 -10.33
N MET A 315 -26.16 7.09 -10.05
CA MET A 315 -26.53 6.06 -11.02
C MET A 315 -27.92 6.31 -11.63
N TYR A 316 -28.04 6.16 -12.95
CA TYR A 316 -29.26 6.37 -13.72
C TYR A 316 -29.60 5.18 -14.61
N ARG A 317 -30.85 4.73 -14.54
CA ARG A 317 -31.52 3.92 -15.56
C ARG A 317 -31.86 4.80 -16.76
N GLU A 318 -31.62 4.29 -17.95
CA GLU A 318 -31.89 4.98 -19.22
C GLU A 318 -33.31 4.71 -19.77
N ASP A 319 -34.25 4.35 -18.90
CA ASP A 319 -35.62 3.95 -19.23
C ASP A 319 -36.49 5.14 -19.67
N GLY A 320 -36.32 5.52 -20.94
CA GLY A 320 -37.13 6.52 -21.64
C GLY A 320 -36.44 7.86 -21.92
N GLY A 321 -35.12 7.99 -21.70
CA GLY A 321 -34.42 9.27 -21.75
C GLY A 321 -34.04 9.82 -23.13
N VAL A 322 -33.88 8.98 -24.15
CA VAL A 322 -33.20 9.37 -25.41
C VAL A 322 -34.17 9.69 -26.55
N SER A 323 -34.25 10.94 -27.00
CA SER A 323 -34.90 11.28 -28.27
C SER A 323 -33.98 10.96 -29.45
N ALA A 324 -34.26 9.89 -30.21
CA ALA A 324 -33.37 9.34 -31.23
C ALA A 324 -32.98 10.34 -32.35
N PRO A 325 -31.68 10.66 -32.55
CA PRO A 325 -31.21 11.45 -33.68
C PRO A 325 -31.11 10.60 -34.96
N VAL A 326 -31.99 10.84 -35.94
CA VAL A 326 -32.11 9.98 -37.12
C VAL A 326 -31.23 10.43 -38.30
N ARG A 327 -30.31 9.56 -38.75
CA ARG A 327 -30.19 9.16 -40.18
C ARG A 327 -29.14 8.09 -40.48
N ASN A 328 -29.48 7.18 -41.40
CA ASN A 328 -28.51 6.35 -42.12
C ASN A 328 -27.68 7.23 -43.09
N PRO A 329 -26.33 7.30 -43.00
CA PRO A 329 -25.51 8.12 -43.90
C PRO A 329 -25.59 7.71 -45.38
N LYS A 330 -26.02 6.47 -45.67
CA LYS A 330 -26.12 5.92 -47.03
C LYS A 330 -27.50 6.08 -47.68
N ASP A 331 -28.54 6.39 -46.92
CA ASP A 331 -29.85 6.77 -47.47
C ASP A 331 -30.55 7.82 -46.57
N PRO A 332 -30.54 9.11 -46.96
CA PRO A 332 -31.24 10.16 -46.23
C PRO A 332 -32.77 10.16 -46.43
N ARG A 333 -33.34 9.27 -47.26
CA ARG A 333 -34.79 9.13 -47.48
C ARG A 333 -35.41 7.91 -46.81
N ALA A 334 -34.62 6.96 -46.32
CA ALA A 334 -35.13 5.85 -45.52
C ALA A 334 -35.82 6.38 -44.25
N GLN A 335 -37.12 6.12 -44.11
CA GLN A 335 -37.76 6.17 -42.80
C GLN A 335 -37.21 5.01 -41.99
N VAL A 336 -36.45 5.32 -40.94
CA VAL A 336 -36.21 4.38 -39.84
C VAL A 336 -37.57 4.10 -39.19
N PRO A 337 -37.85 2.86 -38.73
CA PRO A 337 -39.04 2.60 -37.92
C PRO A 337 -39.11 3.51 -36.69
N ASP A 338 -40.28 3.59 -36.05
CA ASP A 338 -40.46 4.32 -34.79
C ASP A 338 -39.82 3.52 -33.64
N VAL A 339 -38.49 3.61 -33.57
CA VAL A 339 -37.62 2.91 -32.62
C VAL A 339 -37.60 3.69 -31.32
N SER A 340 -37.97 3.06 -30.20
CA SER A 340 -37.95 3.71 -28.88
C SER A 340 -36.55 4.22 -28.54
N GLY A 341 -36.48 5.32 -27.78
CA GLY A 341 -35.20 5.94 -27.39
C GLY A 341 -34.20 4.97 -26.76
N GLU A 342 -34.70 4.14 -25.86
CA GLU A 342 -34.00 3.03 -25.23
C GLU A 342 -33.42 2.03 -26.25
N THR A 343 -34.18 1.66 -27.28
CA THR A 343 -33.72 0.77 -28.36
C THR A 343 -32.68 1.45 -29.25
N ALA A 344 -32.81 2.76 -29.50
CA ALA A 344 -31.81 3.53 -30.23
C ALA A 344 -30.48 3.62 -29.45
N LEU A 345 -30.54 3.88 -28.14
CA LEU A 345 -29.37 3.87 -27.25
C LEU A 345 -28.73 2.47 -27.17
N LEU A 346 -29.52 1.40 -27.10
CA LEU A 346 -29.00 0.03 -27.11
C LEU A 346 -28.28 -0.32 -28.42
N LEU A 347 -28.81 0.12 -29.57
CA LEU A 347 -28.14 -0.04 -30.85
C LEU A 347 -26.84 0.77 -30.92
N GLU A 348 -26.82 1.99 -30.36
CA GLU A 348 -25.61 2.81 -30.28
C GLU A 348 -24.56 2.18 -29.35
N TYR A 349 -24.97 1.72 -28.16
CA TYR A 349 -24.18 0.98 -27.18
C TYR A 349 -23.47 -0.23 -27.82
N MET A 350 -24.23 -1.10 -28.47
CA MET A 350 -23.68 -2.28 -29.14
C MET A 350 -22.78 -1.91 -30.33
N SER A 351 -23.06 -0.81 -31.02
CA SER A 351 -22.22 -0.33 -32.14
C SER A 351 -20.85 0.19 -31.67
N GLN A 352 -20.78 0.77 -30.47
CA GLN A 352 -19.53 1.25 -29.87
C GLN A 352 -18.88 0.16 -29.02
N SER A 353 -18.42 -0.92 -29.66
CA SER A 353 -17.73 -2.03 -29.00
C SER A 353 -16.21 -2.01 -29.19
N SER A 354 -15.47 -2.35 -28.14
CA SER A 354 -14.02 -2.58 -28.14
C SER A 354 -13.70 -4.06 -28.34
N THR A 355 -12.66 -4.35 -29.15
CA THR A 355 -12.10 -5.70 -29.29
C THR A 355 -10.93 -5.89 -28.33
N TYR A 356 -10.86 -7.03 -27.65
CA TYR A 356 -9.79 -7.39 -26.72
C TYR A 356 -9.34 -8.85 -26.87
N LEU A 357 -8.18 -9.20 -26.32
CA LEU A 357 -7.54 -10.49 -26.51
C LEU A 357 -7.47 -11.27 -25.19
N VAL A 358 -7.92 -12.52 -25.21
CA VAL A 358 -7.91 -13.43 -24.04
C VAL A 358 -7.02 -14.62 -24.36
N ARG A 359 -6.09 -14.95 -23.46
CA ARG A 359 -5.25 -16.16 -23.56
C ARG A 359 -5.99 -17.34 -22.93
N THR A 360 -6.43 -18.27 -23.78
CA THR A 360 -7.16 -19.48 -23.41
C THR A 360 -6.28 -20.71 -23.58
N GLY A 361 -6.77 -21.89 -23.17
CA GLY A 361 -6.11 -23.17 -23.43
C GLY A 361 -5.99 -23.54 -24.93
N SER A 362 -6.71 -22.86 -25.82
CA SER A 362 -6.63 -23.03 -27.27
C SER A 362 -5.82 -21.95 -28.00
N GLY A 363 -5.27 -20.96 -27.28
CA GLY A 363 -4.42 -19.90 -27.83
C GLY A 363 -4.92 -18.50 -27.49
N MET A 364 -4.69 -17.53 -28.39
CA MET A 364 -5.23 -16.17 -28.25
C MET A 364 -6.60 -16.10 -28.91
N GLU A 365 -7.64 -15.87 -28.12
CA GLU A 365 -9.00 -15.61 -28.58
C GLU A 365 -9.22 -14.09 -28.71
N SER A 366 -10.05 -13.67 -29.66
CA SER A 366 -10.46 -12.27 -29.83
C SER A 366 -11.91 -12.11 -29.41
N ARG A 367 -12.16 -11.37 -28.32
CA ARG A 367 -13.49 -11.08 -27.79
C ARG A 367 -13.86 -9.61 -28.03
N VAL A 368 -15.13 -9.30 -27.84
CA VAL A 368 -15.71 -7.98 -28.11
C VAL A 368 -16.61 -7.59 -26.94
N VAL A 369 -16.50 -6.35 -26.47
CA VAL A 369 -17.28 -5.81 -25.34
C VAL A 369 -17.84 -4.43 -25.74
N PRO A 370 -19.15 -4.17 -25.55
CA PRO A 370 -19.72 -2.82 -25.67
C PRO A 370 -19.01 -1.86 -24.71
N SER A 371 -18.61 -0.68 -25.18
CA SER A 371 -17.72 0.25 -24.48
C SER A 371 -18.12 1.72 -24.71
N TYR A 372 -19.41 2.03 -24.55
CA TYR A 372 -19.94 3.38 -24.68
C TYR A 372 -19.64 4.25 -23.44
N ILE A 373 -19.24 5.51 -23.68
CA ILE A 373 -19.24 6.58 -22.68
C ILE A 373 -20.10 7.72 -23.23
N GLY A 374 -21.13 8.11 -22.47
CA GLY A 374 -21.96 9.27 -22.78
C GLY A 374 -21.49 10.54 -22.06
N GLU A 375 -22.36 11.56 -22.03
CA GLU A 375 -22.08 12.82 -21.34
C GLU A 375 -21.96 12.68 -19.81
N ARG A 376 -22.72 11.76 -19.20
CA ARG A 376 -22.66 11.49 -17.75
C ARG A 376 -21.41 10.68 -17.37
N GLY A 377 -21.10 9.66 -18.15
CA GLY A 377 -20.06 8.68 -17.84
C GLY A 377 -20.23 7.37 -18.63
N PRO A 378 -19.69 6.24 -18.14
CA PRO A 378 -19.76 4.96 -18.82
C PRO A 378 -21.17 4.37 -18.78
N LEU A 379 -21.50 3.56 -19.79
CA LEU A 379 -22.78 2.84 -19.86
C LEU A 379 -22.56 1.33 -19.66
N PHE A 380 -23.39 0.71 -18.83
CA PHE A 380 -23.39 -0.74 -18.59
C PHE A 380 -24.77 -1.34 -18.85
N GLU A 381 -24.79 -2.62 -19.21
CA GLU A 381 -25.99 -3.43 -19.41
C GLU A 381 -26.27 -4.28 -18.15
N ASP A 382 -27.47 -4.17 -17.61
CA ASP A 382 -28.01 -5.10 -16.61
C ASP A 382 -29.07 -5.98 -17.30
N PRO A 383 -28.87 -7.31 -17.40
CA PRO A 383 -29.82 -8.22 -18.07
C PRO A 383 -31.24 -8.26 -17.47
N ALA A 384 -31.41 -7.81 -16.22
CA ALA A 384 -32.70 -7.75 -15.52
C ALA A 384 -33.26 -6.32 -15.38
N ARG A 385 -32.40 -5.29 -15.45
CA ARG A 385 -32.77 -3.88 -15.15
C ARG A 385 -32.55 -2.90 -16.31
N GLY A 386 -31.92 -3.30 -17.42
CA GLY A 386 -31.70 -2.46 -18.60
C GLY A 386 -30.38 -1.69 -18.60
N LEU A 387 -30.28 -0.65 -19.43
CA LEU A 387 -29.06 0.17 -19.55
C LEU A 387 -28.95 1.17 -18.39
N HIS A 388 -27.75 1.25 -17.81
CA HIS A 388 -27.40 2.13 -16.70
C HIS A 388 -26.21 3.02 -17.05
N SER A 389 -26.30 4.32 -16.74
CA SER A 389 -25.15 5.24 -16.73
C SER A 389 -24.85 5.76 -15.33
N TRP A 390 -23.63 6.24 -15.13
CA TRP A 390 -23.22 6.91 -13.89
C TRP A 390 -22.73 8.32 -14.22
N LEU A 391 -23.04 9.28 -13.35
CA LEU A 391 -22.48 10.63 -13.33
C LEU A 391 -21.51 10.72 -12.15
N ILE A 392 -20.20 10.70 -12.42
CA ILE A 392 -19.15 10.53 -11.39
C ILE A 392 -18.26 11.76 -11.28
N GLY A 393 -18.03 12.19 -10.03
CA GLY A 393 -17.04 13.20 -9.69
C GLY A 393 -15.64 12.77 -10.09
N GLY A 394 -14.97 13.58 -10.91
CA GLY A 394 -13.58 13.36 -11.31
C GLY A 394 -13.37 12.54 -12.59
N TYR A 395 -14.42 11.97 -13.18
CA TYR A 395 -14.32 11.05 -14.33
C TYR A 395 -13.63 11.62 -15.59
N ARG A 396 -13.55 12.95 -15.71
CA ARG A 396 -12.82 13.65 -16.78
C ARG A 396 -11.80 14.66 -16.24
N GLU A 397 -11.48 14.60 -14.94
CA GLU A 397 -10.54 15.51 -14.26
C GLU A 397 -9.18 14.82 -14.11
N LEU A 398 -8.29 14.98 -15.11
CA LEU A 398 -7.02 14.26 -15.15
C LEU A 398 -5.80 15.05 -14.68
N ASN A 399 -5.94 16.34 -14.31
CA ASN A 399 -4.82 17.15 -13.83
C ASN A 399 -4.50 16.92 -12.34
N GLY A 400 -4.76 15.70 -11.82
CA GLY A 400 -4.48 15.32 -10.43
C GLY A 400 -3.00 15.45 -10.06
N PHE A 401 -2.09 15.15 -11.00
CA PHE A 401 -0.66 15.34 -10.79
C PHE A 401 -0.27 16.81 -10.65
N ARG A 402 -0.96 17.73 -11.36
CA ARG A 402 -0.76 19.18 -11.17
C ARG A 402 -1.19 19.62 -9.77
N GLN A 403 -2.36 19.19 -9.29
CA GLN A 403 -2.81 19.48 -7.93
C GLN A 403 -1.85 18.94 -6.87
N LEU A 404 -1.35 17.71 -7.03
CA LEU A 404 -0.38 17.11 -6.11
C LEU A 404 0.97 17.85 -6.10
N LEU A 405 1.44 18.35 -7.24
CA LEU A 405 2.60 19.25 -7.29
C LEU A 405 2.32 20.57 -6.58
N ASP A 406 1.17 21.22 -6.81
CA ASP A 406 0.83 22.48 -6.13
C ASP A 406 0.69 22.31 -4.60
N MET A 407 0.29 21.13 -4.13
CA MET A 407 0.33 20.73 -2.71
C MET A 407 1.77 20.52 -2.21
N ALA A 408 2.65 19.92 -3.01
CA ALA A 408 4.07 19.68 -2.67
C ALA A 408 4.93 20.96 -2.66
N PHE A 409 4.58 21.96 -3.49
CA PHE A 409 5.20 23.29 -3.53
C PHE A 409 4.68 24.24 -2.43
N ALA A 410 3.63 23.87 -1.70
CA ALA A 410 3.10 24.71 -0.62
C ALA A 410 4.04 24.72 0.60
N THR A 411 4.14 25.86 1.27
CA THR A 411 4.96 26.07 2.48
C THR A 411 4.13 26.45 3.71
N GLU A 412 2.82 26.67 3.54
CA GLU A 412 1.88 27.12 4.58
C GLU A 412 0.46 26.64 4.25
N LEU A 413 -0.41 26.58 5.26
CA LEU A 413 -1.78 26.07 5.12
C LEU A 413 -2.60 26.84 4.06
N GLY A 414 -2.42 28.16 3.95
CA GLY A 414 -3.12 28.98 2.95
C GLY A 414 -2.76 28.62 1.50
N ALA A 415 -1.49 28.29 1.23
CA ALA A 415 -1.04 27.81 -0.07
C ALA A 415 -1.56 26.38 -0.35
N PHE A 416 -1.53 25.50 0.66
CA PHE A 416 -2.06 24.14 0.55
C PHE A 416 -3.57 24.12 0.25
N GLN A 417 -4.36 24.89 1.00
CA GLN A 417 -5.79 25.09 0.74
C GLN A 417 -6.06 25.71 -0.64
N SER A 418 -5.17 26.58 -1.13
CA SER A 418 -5.28 27.15 -2.48
C SER A 418 -5.16 26.08 -3.57
N ALA A 419 -4.25 25.11 -3.42
CA ALA A 419 -4.09 23.98 -4.34
C ALA A 419 -5.34 23.06 -4.38
N LEU A 420 -5.99 22.83 -3.23
CA LEU A 420 -7.20 21.98 -3.16
C LEU A 420 -8.38 22.50 -4.00
N ASN A 421 -8.43 23.81 -4.31
CA ASN A 421 -9.47 24.39 -5.18
C ASN A 421 -9.47 23.83 -6.62
N GLY A 422 -8.40 23.17 -7.05
CA GLY A 422 -8.37 22.45 -8.34
C GLY A 422 -9.39 21.30 -8.42
N MET A 423 -9.74 20.70 -7.28
CA MET A 423 -10.71 19.60 -7.16
C MET A 423 -10.50 18.47 -8.20
N GLN A 424 -9.25 18.15 -8.53
CA GLN A 424 -8.85 17.08 -9.45
C GLN A 424 -8.78 15.71 -8.75
N ILE A 425 -8.67 15.71 -7.41
CA ILE A 425 -8.81 14.52 -6.57
C ILE A 425 -10.26 14.45 -6.07
N PRO A 426 -11.09 13.49 -6.51
CA PRO A 426 -12.55 13.51 -6.28
C PRO A 426 -13.02 12.95 -4.93
N CYS A 427 -12.11 12.42 -4.11
CA CYS A 427 -12.40 11.74 -2.84
C CYS A 427 -11.22 11.87 -1.86
N PHE A 428 -11.20 11.04 -0.82
CA PHE A 428 -10.34 10.99 0.35
C PHE A 428 -10.63 12.06 1.43
N HIS A 429 -10.58 11.66 2.69
CA HIS A 429 -10.19 12.56 3.76
C HIS A 429 -8.75 13.04 3.50
N ILE A 430 -8.50 14.33 3.71
CA ILE A 430 -7.14 14.88 3.74
C ILE A 430 -6.88 15.35 5.18
N VAL A 431 -5.79 14.88 5.77
CA VAL A 431 -5.27 15.33 7.07
C VAL A 431 -3.92 16.02 6.84
N TYR A 432 -3.65 17.10 7.56
CA TYR A 432 -2.51 18.00 7.36
C TYR A 432 -1.90 18.43 8.69
N ALA A 433 -0.59 18.63 8.73
CA ALA A 433 0.12 19.35 9.79
C ALA A 433 1.32 20.13 9.24
N ASP A 434 1.75 21.19 9.92
CA ASP A 434 2.95 21.96 9.54
C ASP A 434 3.79 22.52 10.70
N ARG A 435 4.94 23.10 10.33
CA ARG A 435 5.94 23.72 11.21
C ARG A 435 5.48 25.02 11.91
N HIS A 436 4.31 25.55 11.58
CA HIS A 436 3.72 26.70 12.27
C HIS A 436 2.80 26.25 13.40
N GLY A 437 2.52 24.95 13.50
CA GLY A 437 1.61 24.36 14.48
C GLY A 437 0.20 24.11 13.94
N ASP A 438 -0.08 24.51 12.70
CA ASP A 438 -1.41 24.36 12.10
C ASP A 438 -1.70 22.88 11.81
N ILE A 439 -2.87 22.42 12.25
CA ILE A 439 -3.45 21.14 11.87
C ILE A 439 -4.77 21.36 11.13
N PHE A 440 -4.93 20.65 10.01
CA PHE A 440 -6.09 20.80 9.12
C PHE A 440 -6.65 19.45 8.72
N TYR A 441 -7.97 19.41 8.56
CA TYR A 441 -8.71 18.27 8.04
C TYR A 441 -9.76 18.75 7.04
N ILE A 442 -9.94 18.03 5.95
CA ILE A 442 -11.09 18.22 5.05
C ILE A 442 -11.63 16.88 4.56
N TYR A 443 -12.95 16.79 4.54
CA TYR A 443 -13.71 15.74 3.87
C TYR A 443 -13.75 16.04 2.36
N ASN A 444 -12.63 15.85 1.67
CA ASN A 444 -12.52 16.21 0.26
C ASN A 444 -13.39 15.28 -0.59
N THR A 445 -14.22 15.89 -1.44
CA THR A 445 -14.98 15.20 -2.47
C THR A 445 -15.40 16.16 -3.58
N ARG A 446 -15.33 15.71 -4.83
CA ARG A 446 -15.88 16.45 -5.98
C ARG A 446 -17.33 15.98 -6.23
N THR A 447 -18.26 16.40 -5.37
CA THR A 447 -19.70 16.13 -5.51
C THR A 447 -20.49 17.39 -5.88
N GLY A 448 -21.79 17.23 -6.21
CA GLY A 448 -22.63 18.30 -6.75
C GLY A 448 -23.91 18.58 -5.96
N THR A 449 -24.36 19.84 -5.95
CA THR A 449 -25.61 20.27 -5.31
C THR A 449 -26.83 19.64 -5.99
N ARG A 450 -27.67 18.96 -5.23
CA ARG A 450 -28.95 18.37 -5.70
C ARG A 450 -30.13 19.28 -5.35
N ILE A 451 -31.08 19.43 -6.28
CA ILE A 451 -32.30 20.24 -6.14
C ILE A 451 -33.47 19.34 -5.72
N ASN A 452 -34.38 19.86 -4.90
CA ASN A 452 -35.57 19.15 -4.41
C ASN A 452 -36.61 18.92 -5.55
N GLU A 453 -37.21 17.73 -5.64
CA GLU A 453 -38.21 17.34 -6.65
C GLU A 453 -39.38 18.34 -6.79
N ALA A 454 -39.72 19.09 -5.74
CA ALA A 454 -40.73 20.15 -5.80
C ALA A 454 -40.49 21.24 -6.88
N THR A 455 -39.27 21.35 -7.46
CA THR A 455 -39.01 22.24 -8.60
C THR A 455 -39.34 21.62 -9.96
N LEU A 456 -39.56 20.30 -10.07
CA LEU A 456 -39.82 19.60 -11.32
C LEU A 456 -41.30 19.63 -11.74
N THR A 457 -42.24 19.82 -10.80
CA THR A 457 -43.69 19.81 -11.07
C THR A 457 -44.40 21.06 -10.50
N PRO A 458 -44.44 22.17 -11.27
CA PRO A 458 -45.23 23.34 -10.91
C PRO A 458 -46.71 22.99 -10.68
N GLY A 459 -47.16 23.06 -9.42
CA GLY A 459 -48.55 22.75 -9.03
C GLY A 459 -48.81 21.32 -8.55
N GLY A 460 -47.76 20.49 -8.33
CA GLY A 460 -47.92 19.17 -7.70
C GLY A 460 -48.46 19.29 -6.26
N GLN A 461 -49.55 18.60 -5.95
CA GLN A 461 -50.11 18.53 -4.59
C GLN A 461 -49.52 17.35 -3.81
N GLY A 462 -48.37 17.58 -3.18
CA GLY A 462 -47.72 16.65 -2.27
C GLY A 462 -46.48 17.27 -1.63
N ALA A 463 -46.05 16.73 -0.49
CA ALA A 463 -44.66 16.92 -0.08
C ALA A 463 -43.77 16.06 -1.01
N PRO A 464 -42.64 16.57 -1.50
CA PRO A 464 -41.71 15.78 -2.32
C PRO A 464 -41.11 14.65 -1.49
N GLU A 465 -41.08 13.44 -2.04
CA GLU A 465 -40.34 12.31 -1.45
C GLU A 465 -38.83 12.59 -1.52
N PRO A 466 -38.05 12.27 -0.47
CA PRO A 466 -36.60 12.47 -0.49
C PRO A 466 -35.92 11.49 -1.46
N ILE A 467 -35.37 12.01 -2.56
CA ILE A 467 -34.66 11.22 -3.57
C ILE A 467 -33.49 10.46 -2.92
N ARG A 468 -33.44 9.15 -3.15
CA ARG A 468 -32.45 8.21 -2.59
C ARG A 468 -31.28 8.01 -3.55
N TRP A 469 -30.38 8.96 -3.61
CA TRP A 469 -29.29 9.02 -4.59
C TRP A 469 -28.37 7.77 -4.62
N TYR A 470 -28.28 7.03 -3.52
CA TYR A 470 -27.59 5.74 -3.42
C TYR A 470 -28.33 4.54 -4.07
N GLU A 471 -29.54 4.74 -4.61
CA GLU A 471 -30.34 3.75 -5.37
C GLU A 471 -30.39 4.16 -6.85
N PRO A 472 -30.51 3.22 -7.83
CA PRO A 472 -30.57 3.55 -9.25
C PRO A 472 -31.75 4.48 -9.59
N GLN A 473 -31.45 5.72 -9.97
CA GLN A 473 -32.46 6.73 -10.31
C GLN A 473 -33.01 6.52 -11.71
N THR A 474 -34.19 7.09 -11.99
CA THR A 474 -34.72 7.18 -13.37
C THR A 474 -34.21 8.45 -14.04
N PHE A 475 -34.02 8.42 -15.36
CA PHE A 475 -33.47 9.53 -16.16
C PHE A 475 -34.09 10.91 -15.85
N LYS A 476 -35.39 10.96 -15.49
CA LYS A 476 -36.10 12.20 -15.11
C LYS A 476 -35.46 13.01 -13.97
N TYR A 477 -34.61 12.39 -13.14
CA TYR A 477 -33.92 13.06 -12.03
C TYR A 477 -32.54 13.64 -12.38
N ALA A 478 -31.95 13.26 -13.52
CA ALA A 478 -30.66 13.80 -13.95
C ALA A 478 -30.61 15.35 -14.02
N PRO A 479 -31.67 16.08 -14.42
CA PRO A 479 -31.66 17.55 -14.44
C PRO A 479 -31.67 18.26 -13.07
N VAL A 480 -31.94 17.54 -11.96
CA VAL A 480 -31.88 18.10 -10.59
C VAL A 480 -30.67 17.64 -9.80
N ALA A 481 -29.88 16.71 -10.33
CA ALA A 481 -28.59 16.32 -9.76
C ALA A 481 -27.48 17.27 -10.24
N TRP A 482 -26.39 17.38 -9.47
CA TRP A 482 -25.14 18.07 -9.84
C TRP A 482 -25.29 19.47 -10.45
N HIS A 483 -26.29 20.26 -10.02
CA HIS A 483 -26.57 21.59 -10.58
C HIS A 483 -25.35 22.53 -10.51
N ARG A 484 -24.50 22.37 -9.48
CA ARG A 484 -23.18 22.99 -9.32
C ARG A 484 -22.28 22.03 -8.55
N VAL A 485 -20.98 21.97 -8.88
CA VAL A 485 -19.99 21.31 -8.02
C VAL A 485 -19.87 22.07 -6.70
N ILE A 486 -19.78 21.37 -5.57
CA ILE A 486 -19.58 21.98 -4.24
C ILE A 486 -18.09 22.34 -4.10
N PRO A 487 -17.72 23.62 -3.88
CA PRO A 487 -16.32 24.01 -3.71
C PRO A 487 -15.77 23.56 -2.35
N PRO A 488 -14.44 23.42 -2.16
CA PRO A 488 -13.87 22.87 -0.93
C PRO A 488 -14.23 23.66 0.33
N ALA A 489 -14.36 24.99 0.23
CA ALA A 489 -14.78 25.87 1.32
C ALA A 489 -16.23 25.62 1.81
N ASN A 490 -17.03 24.83 1.09
CA ASN A 490 -18.38 24.42 1.48
C ASN A 490 -18.45 22.95 1.94
N LEU A 491 -17.35 22.20 1.86
CA LEU A 491 -17.24 20.83 2.39
C LEU A 491 -16.99 20.87 3.92
N PRO A 492 -17.21 19.76 4.64
CA PRO A 492 -16.81 19.64 6.04
C PRO A 492 -15.28 19.75 6.20
N TYR A 493 -14.80 20.79 6.88
CA TYR A 493 -13.38 21.00 7.16
C TYR A 493 -13.13 21.53 8.58
N LEU A 494 -11.93 21.33 9.10
CA LEU A 494 -11.47 21.78 10.42
C LEU A 494 -10.08 22.41 10.30
N VAL A 495 -9.86 23.52 11.00
CA VAL A 495 -8.54 24.11 11.26
C VAL A 495 -8.43 24.22 12.78
N ASN A 496 -7.31 23.76 13.37
CA ASN A 496 -6.95 23.90 14.79
C ASN A 496 -8.13 23.73 15.78
N PRO A 497 -8.83 22.58 15.78
CA PRO A 497 -9.94 22.36 16.69
C PRO A 497 -9.47 22.40 18.16
N PRO A 498 -10.28 22.91 19.12
CA PRO A 498 -9.88 23.05 20.54
C PRO A 498 -9.53 21.76 21.29
N SER A 499 -9.71 20.60 20.66
CA SER A 499 -9.21 19.29 21.13
C SER A 499 -7.69 19.14 21.00
N GLY A 500 -7.06 19.92 20.10
CA GLY A 500 -5.64 19.79 19.71
C GLY A 500 -5.35 18.64 18.74
N TYR A 501 -6.35 17.99 18.14
CA TYR A 501 -6.11 16.89 17.19
C TYR A 501 -7.19 16.73 16.10
N VAL A 502 -6.83 16.12 14.97
CA VAL A 502 -7.76 15.65 13.91
C VAL A 502 -7.40 14.23 13.46
N GLN A 503 -8.38 13.41 13.07
CA GLN A 503 -8.16 12.03 12.63
C GLN A 503 -9.12 11.58 11.51
N ALA A 504 -8.64 10.63 10.71
CA ALA A 504 -9.33 10.01 9.58
C ALA A 504 -9.03 8.50 9.55
N CYS A 505 -9.61 7.75 10.49
CA CYS A 505 -9.40 6.31 10.66
C CYS A 505 -10.70 5.51 10.42
N GLY A 506 -11.50 5.91 9.43
CA GLY A 506 -12.82 5.32 9.14
C GLY A 506 -13.92 5.96 9.99
N ASN A 507 -14.27 7.21 9.66
CA ASN A 507 -15.23 8.01 10.41
C ASN A 507 -15.91 9.06 9.52
N PRO A 508 -17.15 9.47 9.85
CA PRO A 508 -17.74 10.67 9.27
C PRO A 508 -16.99 11.93 9.73
N PRO A 509 -17.15 13.06 9.01
CA PRO A 509 -16.40 14.28 9.30
C PRO A 509 -16.71 14.89 10.67
N TRP A 510 -17.93 14.77 11.17
CA TRP A 510 -18.32 15.26 12.49
C TRP A 510 -17.71 14.47 13.66
N THR A 511 -17.03 13.35 13.40
CA THR A 511 -16.17 12.65 14.40
C THR A 511 -14.70 12.58 13.96
N ALA A 512 -14.26 13.47 13.07
CA ALA A 512 -12.84 13.69 12.79
C ALA A 512 -12.09 14.34 13.97
N THR A 513 -12.81 14.92 14.92
CA THR A 513 -12.27 15.46 16.18
C THR A 513 -13.33 15.39 17.29
N GLU A 514 -13.05 16.00 18.44
CA GLU A 514 -13.94 16.07 19.60
C GLU A 514 -14.65 17.44 19.77
N GLY A 515 -15.51 17.54 20.80
CA GLY A 515 -16.19 18.80 21.14
C GLY A 515 -17.32 19.22 20.18
N ALA A 516 -17.76 18.33 19.29
CA ALA A 516 -18.80 18.59 18.29
C ALA A 516 -18.50 19.79 17.37
N ALA A 517 -17.22 19.95 16.98
CA ALA A 517 -16.73 21.08 16.18
C ALA A 517 -17.39 21.22 14.78
N LEU A 518 -18.03 20.17 14.26
CA LEU A 518 -18.87 20.22 13.05
C LEU A 518 -20.27 19.68 13.38
N ASN A 519 -21.31 20.42 13.01
CA ASN A 519 -22.69 19.97 13.17
C ASN A 519 -23.16 19.25 11.90
N PRO A 520 -23.48 17.93 11.94
CA PRO A 520 -23.91 17.19 10.74
C PRO A 520 -25.13 17.81 10.05
N GLY A 521 -26.01 18.51 10.80
CA GLY A 521 -27.19 19.19 10.24
C GLY A 521 -26.89 20.40 9.34
N GLN A 522 -25.61 20.81 9.21
CA GLN A 522 -25.20 21.85 8.25
C GLN A 522 -25.04 21.29 6.82
N TRP A 523 -24.89 19.97 6.66
CA TRP A 523 -24.73 19.31 5.37
C TRP A 523 -25.89 18.36 5.07
N PRO A 524 -26.15 18.03 3.78
CA PRO A 524 -27.16 17.04 3.43
C PRO A 524 -26.77 15.65 3.95
N VAL A 525 -27.75 14.89 4.44
CA VAL A 525 -27.55 13.53 4.99
C VAL A 525 -26.89 12.58 3.98
N TRP A 526 -27.07 12.80 2.67
CA TRP A 526 -26.43 12.01 1.62
C TRP A 526 -24.92 12.28 1.46
N LEU A 527 -24.36 13.35 2.02
CA LEU A 527 -22.97 13.75 1.72
C LEU A 527 -21.91 12.74 2.19
N SER A 528 -22.18 12.00 3.28
CA SER A 528 -21.24 11.07 3.91
C SER A 528 -21.96 9.82 4.39
N ALA A 529 -21.59 8.67 3.83
CA ALA A 529 -22.05 7.35 4.25
C ALA A 529 -21.11 6.69 5.29
N ASP A 530 -20.06 7.40 5.72
CA ASP A 530 -19.01 6.88 6.60
C ASP A 530 -19.55 6.45 7.98
N PRO A 531 -19.35 5.19 8.40
CA PRO A 531 -19.65 4.75 9.75
C PRO A 531 -18.59 5.28 10.71
N ASP A 532 -18.99 5.61 11.94
CA ASP A 532 -18.03 5.79 13.04
C ASP A 532 -17.59 4.41 13.55
N THR A 533 -16.46 3.93 13.04
CA THR A 533 -15.87 2.60 13.37
C THR A 533 -15.31 2.57 14.80
N TYR A 534 -15.17 1.37 15.37
CA TYR A 534 -14.45 1.18 16.65
C TYR A 534 -12.98 1.56 16.52
N ARG A 535 -12.36 1.35 15.34
CA ARG A 535 -11.00 1.83 15.03
C ARG A 535 -10.88 3.35 15.15
N ALA A 536 -11.84 4.10 14.60
CA ALA A 536 -11.90 5.56 14.75
C ALA A 536 -12.17 5.99 16.20
N ARG A 537 -13.06 5.29 16.94
CA ARG A 537 -13.27 5.53 18.38
C ARG A 537 -11.98 5.30 19.18
N ARG A 538 -11.21 4.26 18.84
CA ARG A 538 -9.97 3.88 19.51
C ARG A 538 -8.88 4.95 19.34
N ILE A 539 -8.63 5.45 18.13
CA ILE A 539 -7.66 6.53 17.93
C ILE A 539 -8.07 7.80 18.67
N ARG A 540 -9.36 8.18 18.67
CA ARG A 540 -9.85 9.33 19.43
C ARG A 540 -9.61 9.18 20.92
N GLN A 541 -9.92 8.01 21.50
CA GLN A 541 -9.61 7.69 22.91
C GLN A 541 -8.11 7.85 23.22
N LEU A 542 -7.23 7.40 22.31
CA LEU A 542 -5.78 7.46 22.48
C LEU A 542 -5.22 8.89 22.35
N LEU A 543 -5.74 9.71 21.44
CA LEU A 543 -5.36 11.12 21.27
C LEU A 543 -5.95 12.03 22.36
N HIS A 544 -7.15 11.74 22.86
CA HIS A 544 -7.77 12.46 23.98
C HIS A 544 -6.92 12.40 25.24
N ALA A 545 -6.38 11.22 25.55
CA ALA A 545 -5.89 10.84 26.89
C ALA A 545 -4.68 11.64 27.43
N GLY A 546 -4.06 12.53 26.65
CA GLY A 546 -3.07 13.47 27.16
C GLY A 546 -2.22 14.13 26.09
N ILE A 547 -1.01 14.53 26.51
CA ILE A 547 0.12 14.86 25.64
C ILE A 547 0.77 13.54 25.17
N ARG A 548 1.36 13.55 23.98
CA ARG A 548 2.01 12.39 23.34
C ARG A 548 3.41 12.76 22.87
N SER A 549 4.33 11.82 23.00
CA SER A 549 5.63 11.90 22.33
C SER A 549 5.53 11.43 20.88
N PHE A 550 6.51 11.81 20.06
CA PHE A 550 6.66 11.26 18.71
C PHE A 550 6.73 9.72 18.70
N ARG A 551 7.31 9.11 19.75
CA ARG A 551 7.35 7.65 19.92
C ARG A 551 6.00 7.05 20.33
N ASP A 552 5.15 7.78 21.06
CA ASP A 552 3.79 7.32 21.33
C ASP A 552 2.96 7.27 20.05
N HIS A 553 3.07 8.28 19.18
CA HIS A 553 2.38 8.27 17.88
C HIS A 553 2.82 7.10 17.00
N GLN A 554 4.12 6.75 16.97
CA GLN A 554 4.62 5.52 16.35
C GLN A 554 4.04 4.26 17.01
N SER A 555 3.93 4.23 18.34
CA SER A 555 3.45 3.08 19.10
C SER A 555 1.94 2.83 18.93
N ILE A 556 1.15 3.89 18.71
CA ILE A 556 -0.31 3.83 18.46
C ILE A 556 -0.63 3.09 17.14
N LEU A 557 0.25 3.12 16.15
CA LEU A 557 0.11 2.31 14.93
C LEU A 557 0.12 0.79 15.25
N TYR A 558 0.86 0.37 16.28
CA TYR A 558 0.89 -1.02 16.74
C TYR A 558 -0.19 -1.37 17.78
N ASP A 559 -1.25 -0.56 17.92
CA ASP A 559 -2.37 -0.86 18.82
C ASP A 559 -3.26 -1.99 18.24
N VAL A 560 -3.00 -3.19 18.74
CA VAL A 560 -3.65 -4.46 18.37
C VAL A 560 -4.88 -4.76 19.26
N VAL A 561 -5.55 -3.72 19.78
CA VAL A 561 -6.73 -3.86 20.65
C VAL A 561 -7.99 -4.02 19.80
N ALA A 562 -8.63 -5.18 19.90
CA ALA A 562 -9.88 -5.52 19.21
C ALA A 562 -11.05 -4.72 19.84
N SER A 563 -11.12 -3.44 19.50
CA SER A 563 -11.93 -2.43 20.19
C SER A 563 -13.43 -2.70 20.18
N ALA A 564 -13.97 -3.39 19.17
CA ALA A 564 -15.37 -3.82 19.17
C ALA A 564 -15.69 -4.96 20.15
N ALA A 565 -14.68 -5.67 20.67
CA ALA A 565 -14.87 -6.75 21.65
C ALA A 565 -15.37 -6.21 23.01
N PHE A 566 -15.04 -4.96 23.37
CA PHE A 566 -15.50 -4.34 24.61
C PHE A 566 -17.03 -4.16 24.69
N ASP A 567 -17.71 -3.99 23.55
CA ASP A 567 -19.17 -3.95 23.50
C ASP A 567 -19.77 -5.33 23.18
N THR A 568 -19.20 -6.04 22.20
CA THR A 568 -19.77 -7.29 21.68
C THR A 568 -19.60 -8.49 22.60
N VAL A 569 -18.47 -8.64 23.30
CA VAL A 569 -18.27 -9.77 24.24
C VAL A 569 -19.16 -9.62 25.48
N PRO A 570 -19.26 -8.45 26.15
CA PRO A 570 -20.24 -8.27 27.22
C PRO A 570 -21.70 -8.41 26.76
N ALA A 571 -22.04 -8.02 25.53
CA ALA A 571 -23.38 -8.27 24.97
C ALA A 571 -23.66 -9.78 24.82
N LEU A 572 -22.72 -10.56 24.27
CA LEU A 572 -22.81 -12.02 24.21
C LEU A 572 -22.97 -12.62 25.62
N LEU A 573 -22.14 -12.23 26.59
CA LEU A 573 -22.19 -12.77 27.96
C LEU A 573 -23.55 -12.51 28.63
N ARG A 574 -24.10 -11.29 28.51
CA ARG A 574 -25.46 -10.97 28.98
C ARG A 574 -26.51 -11.81 28.26
N SER A 575 -26.39 -11.98 26.95
CA SER A 575 -27.33 -12.79 26.15
C SER A 575 -27.34 -14.26 26.59
N VAL A 576 -26.16 -14.82 26.90
CA VAL A 576 -25.99 -16.21 27.36
C VAL A 576 -26.59 -16.45 28.74
N GLU A 577 -26.46 -15.49 29.65
CA GLU A 577 -27.06 -15.52 30.99
C GLU A 577 -28.58 -15.27 30.96
N LYS A 578 -29.06 -14.47 30.01
CA LYS A 578 -30.49 -14.20 29.75
C LYS A 578 -31.21 -15.40 29.11
N ARG A 579 -30.66 -15.95 28.02
CA ARG A 579 -31.29 -16.99 27.19
C ARG A 579 -30.97 -18.41 27.66
N THR A 580 -31.25 -18.70 28.93
CA THR A 580 -31.11 -20.06 29.50
C THR A 580 -31.98 -21.10 28.79
N ASP A 581 -33.04 -20.68 28.11
CA ASP A 581 -33.87 -21.49 27.20
C ASP A 581 -33.07 -22.07 26.02
N LEU A 582 -32.08 -21.32 25.52
CA LEU A 582 -31.13 -21.80 24.51
C LEU A 582 -29.92 -22.48 25.16
N THR A 583 -29.31 -21.84 26.16
CA THR A 583 -27.94 -22.17 26.57
C THR A 583 -27.82 -23.39 27.46
N ALA A 584 -28.89 -23.81 28.15
CA ALA A 584 -28.87 -24.94 29.09
C ALA A 584 -28.73 -26.34 28.44
N GLN A 585 -28.77 -26.44 27.11
CA GLN A 585 -28.66 -27.71 26.36
C GLN A 585 -27.46 -27.74 25.37
N MET A 586 -26.62 -26.70 25.36
CA MET A 586 -25.49 -26.60 24.43
C MET A 586 -24.35 -27.56 24.78
N HIS A 587 -23.48 -27.86 23.80
CA HIS A 587 -22.34 -28.75 24.01
C HIS A 587 -21.35 -28.18 25.06
N PRO A 588 -20.65 -28.98 25.90
CA PRO A 588 -19.70 -28.45 26.90
C PRO A 588 -18.64 -27.48 26.35
N ASP A 589 -18.19 -27.68 25.10
CA ASP A 589 -17.25 -26.78 24.42
C ASP A 589 -17.82 -25.35 24.21
N PHE A 590 -19.14 -25.16 24.16
CA PHE A 590 -19.77 -23.84 24.18
C PHE A 590 -19.43 -23.10 25.47
N HIS A 591 -19.51 -23.77 26.62
CA HIS A 591 -19.19 -23.18 27.92
C HIS A 591 -17.68 -22.97 28.09
N GLU A 592 -16.82 -23.82 27.51
CA GLU A 592 -15.38 -23.57 27.42
C GLU A 592 -15.10 -22.31 26.57
N GLY A 593 -15.75 -22.14 25.42
CA GLY A 593 -15.65 -20.96 24.56
C GLY A 593 -16.13 -19.66 25.23
N ILE A 594 -17.27 -19.71 25.93
CA ILE A 594 -17.75 -18.57 26.75
C ILE A 594 -16.77 -18.24 27.88
N THR A 595 -16.12 -19.25 28.48
CA THR A 595 -15.11 -19.03 29.52
C THR A 595 -13.85 -18.39 28.94
N LEU A 596 -13.40 -18.84 27.76
CA LEU A 596 -12.25 -18.29 27.03
C LEU A 596 -12.48 -16.82 26.65
N LEU A 597 -13.66 -16.47 26.10
CA LEU A 597 -14.02 -15.08 25.81
C LEU A 597 -14.16 -14.23 27.08
N ARG A 598 -14.68 -14.77 28.18
CA ARG A 598 -14.78 -14.08 29.48
C ARG A 598 -13.39 -13.80 30.12
N GLN A 599 -12.37 -14.59 29.77
CA GLN A 599 -10.99 -14.45 30.26
C GLN A 599 -10.08 -13.67 29.29
N TRP A 600 -10.53 -13.39 28.06
CA TRP A 600 -9.73 -12.69 27.06
C TRP A 600 -9.67 -11.19 27.33
N ASN A 601 -8.47 -10.64 27.17
CA ASN A 601 -8.15 -9.22 27.38
C ASN A 601 -8.51 -8.30 26.20
N CYS A 602 -9.25 -8.79 25.19
CA CYS A 602 -9.57 -8.08 23.95
C CYS A 602 -8.33 -7.67 23.10
N ILE A 603 -7.17 -8.33 23.28
CA ILE A 603 -5.95 -8.06 22.50
C ILE A 603 -5.75 -9.13 21.42
N ALA A 604 -5.52 -8.68 20.18
CA ALA A 604 -5.25 -9.46 18.98
C ALA A 604 -3.77 -9.86 18.85
N GLU A 605 -3.13 -10.25 19.97
CA GLU A 605 -1.73 -10.63 19.99
C GLU A 605 -1.50 -12.03 19.39
N THR A 606 -0.33 -12.27 18.79
CA THR A 606 0.11 -13.57 18.26
C THR A 606 -0.04 -14.71 19.27
N GLY A 607 0.20 -14.46 20.56
CA GLY A 607 0.02 -15.42 21.65
C GLY A 607 -1.41 -15.62 22.15
N SER A 608 -2.43 -15.01 21.52
CA SER A 608 -3.79 -14.91 22.04
C SER A 608 -4.71 -16.04 21.54
N PRO A 609 -5.12 -17.03 22.37
CA PRO A 609 -6.17 -17.98 22.00
C PRO A 609 -7.57 -17.35 22.04
N GLY A 610 -7.75 -16.31 22.86
CA GLY A 610 -9.01 -15.56 22.94
C GLY A 610 -9.32 -14.83 21.63
N MET A 611 -8.31 -14.25 20.97
CA MET A 611 -8.46 -13.65 19.65
C MET A 611 -8.88 -14.67 18.60
N THR A 612 -8.27 -15.86 18.57
CA THR A 612 -8.65 -16.93 17.64
C THR A 612 -10.12 -17.34 17.80
N PHE A 613 -10.59 -17.49 19.04
CA PHE A 613 -11.98 -17.82 19.31
C PHE A 613 -12.91 -16.66 18.91
N TYR A 614 -12.53 -15.41 19.21
CA TYR A 614 -13.29 -14.21 18.85
C TYR A 614 -13.39 -14.03 17.33
N HIS A 615 -12.30 -14.22 16.58
CA HIS A 615 -12.29 -14.18 15.11
C HIS A 615 -13.32 -15.16 14.52
N LEU A 616 -13.29 -16.43 14.95
CA LEU A 616 -14.23 -17.44 14.46
C LEU A 616 -15.66 -17.14 14.89
N TRP A 617 -15.88 -16.79 16.16
CA TRP A 617 -17.19 -16.40 16.67
C TRP A 617 -17.76 -15.20 15.91
N TRP A 618 -16.95 -14.18 15.63
CA TRP A 618 -17.35 -13.00 14.87
C TRP A 618 -17.66 -13.36 13.42
N THR A 619 -16.82 -14.18 12.78
CA THR A 619 -17.04 -14.67 11.41
C THR A 619 -18.35 -15.45 11.28
N PHE A 620 -18.65 -16.37 12.21
CA PHE A 620 -19.93 -17.08 12.23
C PHE A 620 -21.11 -16.16 12.58
N THR A 621 -20.93 -15.20 13.49
CA THR A 621 -21.96 -14.18 13.82
C THR A 621 -22.31 -13.36 12.59
N LYS A 622 -21.32 -12.82 11.87
CA LYS A 622 -21.52 -12.06 10.62
C LYS A 622 -22.18 -12.89 9.52
N THR A 623 -21.67 -14.10 9.28
CA THR A 623 -22.24 -15.01 8.26
C THR A 623 -23.71 -15.32 8.53
N ARG A 624 -24.11 -15.40 9.80
CA ARG A 624 -25.51 -15.58 10.24
C ARG A 624 -26.32 -14.28 10.20
N ALA A 625 -25.71 -13.14 10.51
CA ALA A 625 -26.39 -11.86 10.70
C ALA A 625 -26.57 -11.05 9.40
N LEU A 626 -25.70 -11.19 8.40
CA LEU A 626 -25.81 -10.46 7.12
C LEU A 626 -27.01 -10.90 6.26
N ALA A 627 -27.71 -11.99 6.63
CA ALA A 627 -29.01 -12.34 6.08
C ALA A 627 -30.19 -11.49 6.65
N HIS A 628 -29.93 -10.70 7.70
CA HIS A 628 -30.92 -9.91 8.43
C HIS A 628 -30.54 -8.42 8.54
N TYR A 629 -29.25 -8.08 8.49
CA TYR A 629 -28.74 -6.71 8.61
C TYR A 629 -27.89 -6.33 7.38
N PRO A 630 -28.02 -5.10 6.85
CA PRO A 630 -27.43 -4.73 5.55
C PRO A 630 -25.91 -4.51 5.56
N SER A 631 -25.27 -4.43 6.74
CA SER A 631 -23.83 -4.19 6.87
C SER A 631 -23.28 -4.69 8.21
N GLU A 632 -21.96 -4.86 8.30
CA GLU A 632 -21.27 -5.22 9.55
C GLU A 632 -21.52 -4.18 10.67
N GLN A 633 -21.56 -2.89 10.34
CA GLN A 633 -21.93 -1.84 11.29
C GLN A 633 -23.38 -1.96 11.78
N ALA A 634 -24.32 -2.40 10.93
CA ALA A 634 -25.68 -2.68 11.36
C ALA A 634 -25.75 -3.90 12.31
N VAL A 635 -24.91 -4.91 12.12
CA VAL A 635 -24.76 -6.03 13.08
C VAL A 635 -24.24 -5.52 14.42
N TYR A 636 -23.18 -4.69 14.45
CA TYR A 636 -22.69 -4.08 15.69
C TYR A 636 -23.77 -3.27 16.41
N GLN A 637 -24.54 -2.44 15.69
CA GLN A 637 -25.62 -1.64 16.27
C GLN A 637 -26.76 -2.49 16.83
N ALA A 638 -27.14 -3.58 16.16
CA ALA A 638 -28.13 -4.53 16.65
C ALA A 638 -27.68 -5.24 17.93
N ILE A 639 -26.40 -5.60 18.02
CA ILE A 639 -25.78 -6.21 19.21
C ILE A 639 -25.78 -5.23 20.40
N VAL A 640 -25.33 -3.99 20.20
CA VAL A 640 -25.33 -2.94 21.23
C VAL A 640 -26.76 -2.60 21.70
N SER A 641 -27.71 -2.62 20.76
CA SER A 641 -29.15 -2.41 21.05
C SER A 641 -29.81 -3.60 21.75
N ASN A 642 -29.14 -4.75 21.85
CA ASN A 642 -29.66 -6.02 22.38
C ASN A 642 -30.88 -6.54 21.58
N ASP A 643 -30.81 -6.46 20.26
CA ASP A 643 -31.83 -7.00 19.33
C ASP A 643 -32.00 -8.52 19.55
N PRO A 644 -33.22 -9.03 19.82
CA PRO A 644 -33.46 -10.46 20.10
C PRO A 644 -33.01 -11.42 18.98
N ALA A 645 -33.01 -11.00 17.72
CA ALA A 645 -32.46 -11.79 16.62
C ALA A 645 -30.93 -11.80 16.67
N ALA A 646 -30.29 -10.65 16.92
CA ALA A 646 -28.83 -10.60 17.11
C ALA A 646 -28.38 -11.46 18.32
N GLU A 647 -29.11 -11.41 19.44
CA GLU A 647 -28.84 -12.25 20.63
C GLU A 647 -28.77 -13.74 20.28
N GLU A 648 -29.75 -14.26 19.54
CA GLU A 648 -29.79 -15.69 19.21
C GLU A 648 -28.73 -16.09 18.16
N LEU A 649 -28.46 -15.24 17.17
CA LEU A 649 -27.43 -15.50 16.15
C LEU A 649 -26.02 -15.50 16.78
N MET A 650 -25.74 -14.56 17.70
CA MET A 650 -24.51 -14.51 18.49
C MET A 650 -24.31 -15.78 19.34
N ILE A 651 -25.35 -16.24 20.04
CA ILE A 651 -25.27 -17.44 20.88
C ILE A 651 -24.97 -18.68 20.02
N ARG A 652 -25.68 -18.85 18.90
CA ARG A 652 -25.47 -20.01 18.00
C ARG A 652 -24.08 -20.01 17.34
N ALA A 653 -23.51 -18.84 17.06
CA ALA A 653 -22.16 -18.72 16.51
C ALA A 653 -21.04 -19.22 17.46
N VAL A 654 -21.28 -19.26 18.78
CA VAL A 654 -20.31 -19.81 19.76
C VAL A 654 -20.15 -21.32 19.59
N GLU A 655 -21.24 -22.05 19.32
CA GLU A 655 -21.16 -23.49 19.02
C GLU A 655 -20.41 -23.74 17.71
N ASP A 656 -20.60 -22.90 16.69
CA ASP A 656 -19.87 -23.01 15.42
C ASP A 656 -18.36 -22.79 15.60
N ALA A 657 -17.95 -21.75 16.34
CA ALA A 657 -16.55 -21.47 16.64
C ALA A 657 -15.89 -22.59 17.48
N ALA A 658 -16.55 -23.01 18.56
CA ALA A 658 -16.08 -24.09 19.43
C ALA A 658 -15.94 -25.42 18.67
N ARG A 659 -16.95 -25.78 17.88
CA ARG A 659 -16.95 -26.99 17.04
C ARG A 659 -15.85 -26.97 15.99
N THR A 660 -15.64 -25.83 15.34
CA THR A 660 -14.57 -25.66 14.34
C THR A 660 -13.21 -25.92 14.97
N LEU A 661 -12.90 -25.26 16.10
CA LEU A 661 -11.63 -25.42 16.78
C LEU A 661 -11.42 -26.84 17.32
N ARG A 662 -12.46 -27.44 17.93
CA ARG A 662 -12.38 -28.82 18.43
C ARG A 662 -12.18 -29.85 17.31
N ASN A 663 -12.83 -29.68 16.16
CA ASN A 663 -12.71 -30.61 15.03
C ASN A 663 -11.36 -30.52 14.33
N GLU A 664 -10.89 -29.31 14.00
CA GLU A 664 -9.67 -29.11 13.20
C GLU A 664 -8.38 -29.22 14.04
N TYR A 665 -8.41 -28.78 15.30
CA TYR A 665 -7.21 -28.69 16.15
C TYR A 665 -7.28 -29.50 17.45
N GLY A 666 -8.44 -30.09 17.80
CA GLY A 666 -8.65 -30.82 19.06
C GLY A 666 -8.77 -29.94 20.32
N THR A 667 -8.52 -28.63 20.20
CA THR A 667 -8.46 -27.66 21.29
C THR A 667 -9.16 -26.36 20.90
N LEU A 668 -9.83 -25.71 21.84
CA LEU A 668 -10.33 -24.34 21.69
C LEU A 668 -9.23 -23.29 21.95
N GLN A 669 -8.19 -23.68 22.69
CA GLN A 669 -7.04 -22.82 22.97
C GLN A 669 -5.97 -23.05 21.91
N LYS A 670 -6.05 -22.27 20.83
CA LYS A 670 -5.11 -22.27 19.70
C LYS A 670 -4.67 -20.83 19.43
N ASN A 671 -3.37 -20.56 19.46
CA ASN A 671 -2.87 -19.18 19.53
C ASN A 671 -2.96 -18.47 18.16
N TRP A 672 -3.29 -17.19 18.16
CA TRP A 672 -3.58 -16.42 16.94
C TRP A 672 -2.49 -16.53 15.88
N GLY A 673 -1.22 -16.29 16.24
CA GLY A 673 -0.07 -16.34 15.33
C GLY A 673 0.31 -17.75 14.84
N GLU A 674 -0.27 -18.82 15.38
CA GLU A 674 -0.15 -20.16 14.79
C GLU A 674 -1.02 -20.32 13.54
N LEU A 675 -2.07 -19.49 13.40
CA LEU A 675 -3.06 -19.58 12.34
C LEU A 675 -3.06 -18.33 11.46
N HIS A 676 -3.03 -17.12 12.02
CA HIS A 676 -2.95 -15.84 11.32
C HIS A 676 -1.49 -15.47 11.03
N ARG A 677 -1.16 -15.30 9.75
CA ARG A 677 0.21 -15.20 9.25
C ARG A 677 0.34 -14.11 8.20
N ILE A 678 1.51 -13.46 8.12
CA ILE A 678 1.92 -12.67 6.96
C ILE A 678 2.83 -13.52 6.07
N ARG A 679 2.78 -13.36 4.74
CA ARG A 679 3.63 -14.09 3.78
C ARG A 679 4.26 -13.16 2.76
N ARG A 680 5.56 -13.31 2.53
CA ARG A 680 6.35 -12.62 1.49
C ARG A 680 7.22 -13.65 0.77
N GLY A 681 6.87 -13.97 -0.48
CA GLY A 681 7.52 -15.04 -1.24
C GLY A 681 7.42 -16.40 -0.52
N LYS A 682 8.56 -16.92 -0.04
CA LYS A 682 8.65 -18.18 0.72
C LYS A 682 8.64 -17.98 2.24
N ARG A 683 8.80 -16.74 2.73
CA ARG A 683 8.81 -16.42 4.15
C ARG A 683 7.38 -16.26 4.65
N GLU A 684 7.07 -16.84 5.81
CA GLU A 684 5.72 -16.77 6.40
C GLU A 684 5.81 -16.71 7.93
N GLU A 685 5.32 -15.63 8.53
CA GLU A 685 5.58 -15.24 9.92
C GLU A 685 4.27 -15.03 10.70
N PRO A 686 4.26 -15.22 12.03
CA PRO A 686 3.08 -14.92 12.86
C PRO A 686 2.79 -13.42 12.85
N LEU A 687 1.54 -13.02 12.64
CA LEU A 687 1.15 -11.60 12.60
C LEU A 687 0.07 -11.28 13.67
N PRO A 688 0.22 -10.21 14.46
CA PRO A 688 -0.85 -9.73 15.35
C PRO A 688 -1.86 -8.86 14.60
N GLY A 689 -2.89 -8.38 15.29
CA GLY A 689 -3.98 -7.60 14.69
C GLY A 689 -4.95 -8.45 13.87
N ALA A 690 -5.97 -7.80 13.30
CA ALA A 690 -7.08 -8.41 12.56
C ALA A 690 -7.88 -7.32 11.80
N LEU A 691 -8.90 -7.71 11.03
CA LEU A 691 -10.07 -6.87 10.77
C LEU A 691 -11.17 -7.14 11.82
N SER A 692 -11.33 -8.40 12.26
CA SER A 692 -12.27 -8.74 13.34
C SER A 692 -12.00 -7.94 14.62
N GLY A 693 -12.99 -7.19 15.08
CA GLY A 693 -12.87 -6.34 16.26
C GLY A 693 -12.26 -4.96 16.01
N GLU A 694 -11.85 -4.65 14.78
CA GLU A 694 -11.38 -3.32 14.34
C GLU A 694 -10.22 -2.70 15.17
N PRO A 695 -9.07 -3.38 15.34
CA PRO A 695 -7.85 -2.78 15.88
C PRO A 695 -7.26 -1.71 14.93
N LEU A 696 -6.37 -0.86 15.44
CA LEU A 696 -5.66 0.14 14.63
C LEU A 696 -4.56 -0.51 13.76
N PHE A 697 -3.88 -1.54 14.27
CA PHE A 697 -3.01 -2.39 13.47
C PHE A 697 -3.86 -3.35 12.62
N VAL A 698 -4.23 -2.88 11.42
CA VAL A 698 -5.08 -3.62 10.48
C VAL A 698 -4.30 -4.72 9.76
N ALA A 699 -4.82 -5.94 9.83
CA ALA A 699 -4.32 -7.11 9.14
C ALA A 699 -5.47 -8.06 8.77
N SER A 700 -5.53 -8.58 7.55
CA SER A 700 -6.72 -9.28 7.07
C SER A 700 -6.80 -10.74 7.50
N ASP A 701 -7.85 -11.06 8.23
CA ASP A 701 -8.21 -12.39 8.72
C ASP A 701 -9.27 -13.08 7.84
N THR A 702 -9.41 -12.68 6.57
CA THR A 702 -10.47 -13.18 5.66
C THR A 702 -10.02 -14.30 4.71
N HIS A 703 -8.73 -14.39 4.36
CA HIS A 703 -8.24 -15.36 3.39
C HIS A 703 -7.70 -16.63 4.08
N PHE A 704 -8.51 -17.69 4.12
CA PHE A 704 -8.14 -18.97 4.72
C PHE A 704 -7.54 -19.94 3.68
N GLU A 705 -6.30 -20.35 3.91
CA GLU A 705 -5.69 -21.55 3.35
C GLU A 705 -5.83 -22.71 4.36
N PRO A 706 -5.74 -24.00 3.97
CA PRO A 706 -5.96 -25.12 4.88
C PRO A 706 -5.14 -25.08 6.18
N GLY A 707 -5.79 -24.63 7.26
CA GLY A 707 -5.24 -24.49 8.60
C GLY A 707 -4.62 -23.13 8.95
N ARG A 708 -4.64 -22.11 8.06
CA ARG A 708 -4.04 -20.78 8.28
C ARG A 708 -4.84 -19.66 7.61
N TRP A 709 -5.01 -18.52 8.29
CA TRP A 709 -5.40 -17.27 7.65
C TRP A 709 -4.15 -16.52 7.19
N ILE A 710 -4.04 -16.25 5.89
CA ILE A 710 -2.93 -15.49 5.32
C ILE A 710 -3.37 -14.05 5.13
N SER A 711 -2.73 -13.12 5.84
CA SER A 711 -2.94 -11.69 5.67
C SER A 711 -2.51 -11.27 4.27
N ARG A 712 -3.48 -10.83 3.47
CA ARG A 712 -3.33 -10.26 2.12
C ARG A 712 -3.66 -8.77 2.09
N TYR A 713 -4.20 -8.20 3.17
CA TYR A 713 -4.49 -6.78 3.27
C TYR A 713 -4.09 -6.26 4.65
N GLY A 714 -3.47 -5.08 4.69
CA GLY A 714 -2.94 -4.48 5.91
C GLY A 714 -2.01 -3.33 5.57
N TYR A 715 -1.00 -3.09 6.40
CA TYR A 715 -0.09 -1.96 6.26
C TYR A 715 0.58 -1.92 4.88
N GLY A 716 0.25 -0.89 4.10
CA GLY A 716 0.84 -0.67 2.78
C GLY A 716 2.07 0.23 2.87
N PHE A 717 1.89 1.37 3.53
CA PHE A 717 2.95 2.25 4.00
C PHE A 717 2.57 2.75 5.40
N ALA A 718 3.54 3.17 6.18
CA ALA A 718 3.32 3.87 7.43
C ALA A 718 4.45 4.88 7.67
N MET A 719 4.10 6.08 8.12
CA MET A 719 5.03 7.16 8.40
C MET A 719 4.50 8.07 9.51
N ALA A 720 5.42 8.54 10.35
CA ALA A 720 5.17 9.61 11.31
C ALA A 720 6.18 10.74 11.07
N VAL A 721 5.70 11.99 11.11
CA VAL A 721 6.48 13.22 10.89
C VAL A 721 6.20 14.20 12.03
N GLU A 722 7.25 14.77 12.59
CA GLU A 722 7.20 15.85 13.59
C GLU A 722 7.88 17.10 13.02
N PHE A 723 7.15 18.22 13.02
CA PHE A 723 7.58 19.50 12.47
C PHE A 723 8.18 20.41 13.56
N GLY A 724 9.26 19.94 14.20
CA GLY A 724 10.01 20.69 15.22
C GLY A 724 10.98 21.73 14.64
N GLU A 725 11.94 22.19 15.46
CA GLU A 725 13.06 23.01 14.97
C GLU A 725 13.90 22.25 13.93
N GLU A 726 14.13 20.96 14.18
CA GLU A 726 14.58 19.97 13.20
C GLU A 726 13.40 19.07 12.80
N LEU A 727 13.30 18.75 11.51
CA LEU A 727 12.27 17.87 10.97
C LEU A 727 12.61 16.42 11.29
N ARG A 728 11.76 15.73 12.06
CA ARG A 728 11.96 14.32 12.43
C ARG A 728 10.90 13.44 11.78
N ALA A 729 11.33 12.53 10.93
CA ALA A 729 10.43 11.59 10.25
C ALA A 729 10.96 10.15 10.30
N VAL A 730 10.02 9.21 10.38
CA VAL A 730 10.26 7.76 10.39
C VAL A 730 9.23 7.07 9.51
N SER A 731 9.60 5.94 8.91
CA SER A 731 8.72 5.21 7.98
C SER A 731 8.88 3.69 8.04
N LEU A 732 7.95 3.01 7.38
CA LEU A 732 7.90 1.56 7.20
C LEU A 732 7.13 1.21 5.93
N LEU A 733 7.80 0.49 5.03
CA LEU A 733 7.23 -0.17 3.85
C LEU A 733 7.38 -1.69 4.08
N PRO A 734 6.36 -2.41 4.59
CA PRO A 734 6.56 -3.72 5.24
C PRO A 734 7.13 -4.86 4.38
N PHE A 735 7.23 -4.67 3.07
CA PHE A 735 7.78 -5.62 2.11
C PHE A 735 8.98 -5.06 1.34
N GLY A 736 9.65 -4.05 1.89
CA GLY A 736 10.82 -3.42 1.29
C GLY A 736 10.50 -2.62 0.03
N THR A 737 11.53 -1.96 -0.51
CA THR A 737 11.41 -1.03 -1.64
C THR A 737 11.31 -1.75 -3.00
N SER A 738 11.64 -3.04 -3.07
CA SER A 738 11.76 -3.80 -4.32
C SER A 738 10.83 -5.02 -4.36
N GLU A 739 10.34 -5.43 -5.53
CA GLU A 739 9.55 -6.67 -5.68
C GLU A 739 10.33 -7.82 -6.32
N ASN A 740 11.56 -7.56 -6.76
CA ASN A 740 12.49 -8.56 -7.27
C ASN A 740 13.00 -9.46 -6.11
N PRO A 741 12.74 -10.79 -6.11
CA PRO A 741 13.17 -11.69 -5.04
C PRO A 741 14.69 -11.92 -4.92
N ALA A 742 15.50 -11.30 -5.80
CA ALA A 742 16.96 -11.25 -5.70
C ALA A 742 17.48 -9.91 -5.15
N SER A 743 16.62 -8.91 -4.97
CA SER A 743 16.99 -7.63 -4.34
C SER A 743 17.14 -7.81 -2.82
N PRO A 744 18.13 -7.16 -2.16
CA PRO A 744 18.18 -7.11 -0.70
C PRO A 744 16.93 -6.43 -0.10
N HIS A 745 16.31 -5.50 -0.83
CA HIS A 745 15.13 -4.75 -0.39
C HIS A 745 13.80 -5.45 -0.71
N TYR A 746 13.78 -6.78 -0.66
CA TYR A 746 12.59 -7.61 -0.93
C TYR A 746 11.76 -7.92 0.32
N ASP A 747 12.39 -8.07 1.49
CA ASP A 747 11.71 -8.25 2.79
C ASP A 747 12.51 -7.71 3.98
N ASP A 748 13.52 -6.87 3.75
CA ASP A 748 14.37 -6.22 4.76
C ASP A 748 13.58 -5.47 5.85
N GLN A 749 12.48 -4.83 5.47
CA GLN A 749 11.59 -4.11 6.36
C GLN A 749 10.49 -4.98 7.01
N LEU A 750 10.34 -6.26 6.63
CA LEU A 750 9.36 -7.15 7.26
C LEU A 750 9.72 -7.44 8.72
N ASP A 751 11.01 -7.58 9.01
CA ASP A 751 11.50 -7.68 10.40
C ASP A 751 11.20 -6.43 11.22
N MET A 752 11.14 -5.24 10.62
CA MET A 752 10.75 -4.02 11.33
C MET A 752 9.27 -4.04 11.72
N LEU A 753 8.38 -4.48 10.82
CA LEU A 753 6.95 -4.65 11.12
C LEU A 753 6.76 -5.60 12.32
N LEU A 754 7.45 -6.76 12.29
CA LEU A 754 7.33 -7.80 13.31
C LEU A 754 7.94 -7.37 14.67
N GLN A 755 9.05 -6.62 14.64
CA GLN A 755 9.71 -6.04 15.83
C GLN A 755 9.07 -4.73 16.31
N ARG A 756 8.01 -4.25 15.65
CA ARG A 756 7.31 -2.98 15.93
C ARG A 756 8.23 -1.76 15.89
N ARG A 757 9.03 -1.66 14.83
CA ARG A 757 10.01 -0.58 14.59
C ARG A 757 9.69 0.16 13.29
N PHE A 758 10.18 1.39 13.20
CA PHE A 758 10.27 2.17 11.97
C PHE A 758 11.75 2.44 11.67
N LYS A 759 12.08 2.68 10.40
CA LYS A 759 13.38 3.25 10.01
C LYS A 759 13.35 4.77 10.09
N LYS A 760 14.50 5.41 10.27
CA LYS A 760 14.64 6.86 10.06
C LYS A 760 14.51 7.14 8.55
N THR A 761 13.84 8.22 8.16
CA THR A 761 13.87 8.70 6.76
C THR A 761 15.03 9.66 6.54
N HIS A 762 15.78 9.48 5.46
CA HIS A 762 16.81 10.44 5.03
C HIS A 762 16.16 11.56 4.19
N PHE A 763 16.20 12.80 4.68
CA PHE A 763 15.51 13.94 4.05
C PHE A 763 16.45 15.10 3.69
N HIS A 764 17.35 15.47 4.60
CA HIS A 764 18.33 16.52 4.34
C HIS A 764 19.41 16.02 3.37
N HIS A 765 19.82 16.87 2.43
CA HIS A 765 20.75 16.49 1.35
C HIS A 765 22.06 15.87 1.87
N ASP A 766 22.72 16.51 2.83
CA ASP A 766 23.95 16.00 3.47
C ASP A 766 23.77 14.66 4.20
N ASP A 767 22.56 14.30 4.62
CA ASP A 767 22.24 13.02 5.26
C ASP A 767 22.02 11.94 4.19
N ILE A 768 21.32 12.28 3.10
CA ILE A 768 21.14 11.40 1.94
C ILE A 768 22.49 11.08 1.28
N LEU A 769 23.34 12.08 1.02
CA LEU A 769 24.65 11.86 0.40
C LEU A 769 25.64 11.07 1.27
N ARG A 770 25.35 10.87 2.57
CA ARG A 770 26.16 10.06 3.51
C ARG A 770 25.69 8.63 3.63
N ASN A 771 24.39 8.38 3.54
CA ASN A 771 23.77 7.07 3.68
C ASN A 771 23.36 6.46 2.33
N ALA A 772 23.73 7.10 1.21
CA ALA A 772 23.54 6.58 -0.13
C ALA A 772 24.50 5.42 -0.45
N ASP A 773 24.02 4.19 -0.26
CA ASP A 773 24.70 2.95 -0.64
C ASP A 773 25.01 2.90 -2.16
N GLN A 774 24.19 3.57 -2.97
CA GLN A 774 24.40 3.73 -4.41
C GLN A 774 23.87 5.08 -4.93
N ALA A 775 24.52 5.62 -5.95
CA ALA A 775 24.02 6.73 -6.74
C ALA A 775 24.17 6.45 -8.25
N ILE A 776 23.31 7.04 -9.09
CA ILE A 776 23.30 6.86 -10.55
C ILE A 776 23.11 8.22 -11.24
N GLY A 777 24.00 8.55 -12.18
CA GLY A 777 23.96 9.80 -12.95
C GLY A 777 25.27 10.07 -13.69
N LYS A 778 25.51 11.34 -14.06
CA LYS A 778 26.77 11.79 -14.68
C LYS A 778 27.63 12.70 -13.82
N SER A 779 27.03 13.28 -12.78
CA SER A 779 27.71 14.08 -11.76
C SER A 779 27.19 13.63 -10.40
N ILE A 780 27.96 12.78 -9.74
CA ILE A 780 27.58 12.13 -8.48
C ILE A 780 28.44 12.70 -7.36
N THR A 781 27.81 13.25 -6.32
CA THR A 781 28.49 13.69 -5.10
C THR A 781 28.16 12.72 -3.98
N LEU A 782 29.15 12.20 -3.27
CA LEU A 782 28.97 11.34 -2.08
C LEU A 782 29.81 11.88 -0.92
N LEU A 783 29.29 11.78 0.30
CA LEU A 783 29.90 12.27 1.52
C LEU A 783 30.35 11.07 2.38
N PRO A 784 31.60 11.00 2.85
CA PRO A 784 32.04 9.90 3.69
C PRO A 784 31.30 9.87 5.04
N LEU A 785 31.03 8.68 5.55
CA LEU A 785 30.41 8.47 6.86
C LEU A 785 31.33 8.99 7.99
N GLY A 786 30.72 9.62 8.99
CA GLY A 786 31.40 10.07 10.22
C GLY A 786 32.37 11.26 10.09
N VAL A 787 32.78 11.69 8.89
CA VAL A 787 33.73 12.81 8.70
C VAL A 787 33.26 13.88 7.70
N PRO A 788 33.60 15.17 7.89
CA PRO A 788 33.24 16.21 6.92
C PRO A 788 34.18 16.21 5.70
N GLY A 789 33.63 15.96 4.53
CA GLY A 789 34.31 15.91 3.24
C GLY A 789 33.30 15.55 2.14
N ALA A 790 33.74 15.48 0.88
CA ALA A 790 32.93 15.05 -0.26
C ALA A 790 33.82 14.49 -1.38
N MET A 791 33.29 13.52 -2.12
CA MET A 791 33.86 13.00 -3.37
C MET A 791 32.86 13.25 -4.50
N THR A 792 33.27 13.96 -5.54
CA THR A 792 32.42 14.25 -6.71
C THR A 792 33.00 13.59 -7.96
N LEU A 793 32.25 12.64 -8.52
CA LEU A 793 32.62 11.91 -9.73
C LEU A 793 31.86 12.49 -10.93
N HIS A 794 32.61 12.97 -11.94
CA HIS A 794 32.06 13.49 -13.19
C HIS A 794 32.41 12.57 -14.38
N SER A 795 31.43 12.24 -15.22
CA SER A 795 31.65 11.49 -16.46
C SER A 795 30.81 12.02 -17.62
N SER A 796 31.24 11.73 -18.85
CA SER A 796 30.47 12.00 -20.08
C SER A 796 29.42 10.91 -20.39
N THR A 797 29.47 9.77 -19.69
CA THR A 797 28.49 8.67 -19.76
C THR A 797 27.80 8.48 -18.41
N ILE A 798 26.63 7.83 -18.40
CA ILE A 798 26.00 7.42 -17.14
C ILE A 798 26.92 6.44 -16.42
N MET A 799 26.94 6.53 -15.09
CA MET A 799 27.57 5.55 -14.21
C MET A 799 26.71 5.37 -12.97
N ALA A 800 26.76 4.18 -12.39
CA ALA A 800 26.47 3.98 -10.98
C ALA A 800 27.78 4.18 -10.19
N ALA A 801 27.72 4.77 -8.99
CA ALA A 801 28.85 4.90 -8.09
C ALA A 801 28.45 4.71 -6.62
N ARG A 802 29.43 4.37 -5.77
CA ARG A 802 29.29 4.27 -4.32
C ARG A 802 30.59 4.68 -3.61
N LEU A 803 30.52 5.00 -2.33
CA LEU A 803 31.65 5.49 -1.53
C LEU A 803 31.85 4.61 -0.28
N ASN A 804 32.89 3.79 -0.30
CA ASN A 804 33.35 3.04 0.88
C ASN A 804 34.31 3.92 1.70
N SER A 805 34.27 3.81 3.03
CA SER A 805 35.25 4.45 3.92
C SER A 805 35.81 3.47 4.95
N ALA A 806 37.13 3.44 5.12
CA ALA A 806 37.84 2.56 6.06
C ALA A 806 38.65 3.34 7.11
N VAL A 807 38.72 2.76 8.32
CA VAL A 807 39.45 3.28 9.49
C VAL A 807 40.88 2.73 9.52
N GLU A 808 41.04 1.43 9.24
CA GLU A 808 42.34 0.75 9.21
C GLU A 808 43.05 0.95 7.87
N VAL A 809 44.39 0.82 7.90
CA VAL A 809 45.28 1.00 6.75
C VAL A 809 45.06 -0.14 5.73
N PRO A 810 44.55 0.12 4.51
CA PRO A 810 44.31 -0.95 3.53
C PRO A 810 45.62 -1.55 2.99
N GLU A 811 46.64 -0.69 2.82
CA GLU A 811 47.90 -0.97 2.14
C GLU A 811 49.03 -0.13 2.77
N SER A 812 50.22 -0.70 2.97
CA SER A 812 51.27 -0.11 3.83
C SER A 812 51.68 1.32 3.44
N LEU A 813 51.59 2.26 4.38
CA LEU A 813 51.94 3.68 4.17
C LEU A 813 53.44 3.91 3.89
N PRO A 814 53.81 5.02 3.21
CA PRO A 814 55.19 5.45 3.11
C PRO A 814 55.81 5.71 4.50
N PRO A 815 57.09 5.35 4.72
CA PRO A 815 57.74 5.53 6.03
C PRO A 815 57.72 6.98 6.53
N GLY A 816 57.30 7.17 7.78
CA GLY A 816 57.23 8.48 8.45
C GLY A 816 55.94 9.27 8.19
N LEU A 817 54.95 8.70 7.49
CA LEU A 817 53.62 9.30 7.32
C LEU A 817 52.55 8.58 8.16
N ALA A 818 51.57 9.36 8.62
CA ALA A 818 50.35 8.91 9.30
C ALA A 818 49.10 9.49 8.63
N PRO A 819 47.92 8.84 8.76
CA PRO A 819 46.67 9.33 8.18
C PRO A 819 45.99 10.38 9.07
N PHE A 820 45.39 11.39 8.43
CA PHE A 820 44.62 12.47 9.06
C PHE A 820 43.15 12.52 8.57
N SER A 821 42.74 11.56 7.72
CA SER A 821 41.36 11.30 7.31
C SER A 821 41.07 9.79 7.36
N LEU A 822 39.81 9.42 7.14
CA LEU A 822 39.49 8.05 6.72
C LEU A 822 40.12 7.75 5.35
N TYR A 823 40.34 6.47 5.07
CA TYR A 823 40.64 5.98 3.73
C TYR A 823 39.34 5.91 2.93
N MET A 824 39.28 6.58 1.80
CA MET A 824 38.09 6.66 0.94
C MET A 824 38.31 5.87 -0.35
N GLN A 825 37.37 5.01 -0.70
CA GLN A 825 37.33 4.29 -1.97
C GLN A 825 36.01 4.61 -2.66
N ALA A 826 36.08 5.35 -3.76
CA ALA A 826 34.94 5.48 -4.66
C ALA A 826 34.98 4.34 -5.69
N GLU A 827 33.89 3.60 -5.80
CA GLU A 827 33.67 2.59 -6.84
C GLU A 827 32.71 3.12 -7.92
N ARG A 828 32.79 2.55 -9.12
CA ARG A 828 31.85 2.86 -10.21
C ARG A 828 31.56 1.66 -11.11
N LYS A 829 30.38 1.66 -11.72
CA LYS A 829 29.97 0.70 -12.76
C LYS A 829 29.38 1.46 -13.96
N PRO A 830 29.69 1.08 -15.22
CA PRO A 830 30.68 0.06 -15.60
C PRO A 830 32.12 0.42 -15.21
N GLU A 831 32.94 -0.59 -14.93
CA GLU A 831 34.37 -0.42 -14.73
C GLU A 831 35.05 0.12 -16.00
N GLY A 832 36.10 0.92 -15.84
CA GLY A 832 36.82 1.52 -16.97
C GLY A 832 36.17 2.75 -17.62
N VAL A 833 34.96 3.15 -17.22
CA VAL A 833 34.38 4.46 -17.60
C VAL A 833 35.35 5.59 -17.21
N PRO A 834 35.69 6.54 -18.11
CA PRO A 834 36.48 7.71 -17.75
C PRO A 834 35.73 8.59 -16.75
N VAL A 835 36.40 8.96 -15.66
CA VAL A 835 35.86 9.83 -14.59
C VAL A 835 36.92 10.86 -14.22
N ALA A 836 36.49 12.12 -14.15
CA ALA A 836 37.23 13.14 -13.40
C ALA A 836 36.69 13.16 -11.96
N LEU A 837 37.59 13.05 -10.99
CA LEU A 837 37.27 13.12 -9.56
C LEU A 837 37.62 14.51 -9.02
N GLU A 838 36.71 15.12 -8.29
CA GLU A 838 37.02 16.17 -7.32
C GLU A 838 36.90 15.59 -5.90
N ILE A 839 37.85 15.89 -5.03
CA ILE A 839 37.84 15.45 -3.63
C ILE A 839 38.00 16.66 -2.72
N THR A 840 37.21 16.71 -1.65
CA THR A 840 37.28 17.75 -0.61
C THR A 840 37.29 17.08 0.75
N GLN A 841 38.28 17.37 1.60
CA GLN A 841 38.40 16.81 2.94
C GLN A 841 38.64 17.90 3.97
N MET A 842 37.80 17.96 5.01
CA MET A 842 38.05 18.80 6.19
C MET A 842 38.88 18.04 7.21
N ILE A 843 39.89 18.68 7.80
CA ILE A 843 40.72 18.10 8.86
C ILE A 843 40.41 18.79 10.19
N PRO A 844 39.71 18.14 11.14
CA PRO A 844 39.39 18.73 12.44
C PRO A 844 40.61 19.34 13.15
N GLY A 845 40.41 20.46 13.85
CA GLY A 845 41.46 21.13 14.64
C GLY A 845 42.00 20.30 15.81
N ALA A 846 41.32 19.20 16.17
CA ALA A 846 41.78 18.24 17.17
C ALA A 846 42.93 17.35 16.68
N LEU A 847 43.00 17.05 15.38
CA LEU A 847 44.00 16.12 14.82
C LEU A 847 45.39 16.77 14.69
N CYS A 848 45.43 18.04 14.27
CA CYS A 848 46.63 18.86 14.16
C CYS A 848 46.27 20.36 14.24
N ASP A 849 47.23 21.23 14.58
CA ASP A 849 47.03 22.69 14.54
C ASP A 849 47.17 23.26 13.11
N ALA A 850 47.30 24.58 12.97
CA ALA A 850 47.44 25.24 11.67
C ALA A 850 48.81 25.01 11.01
N GLU A 851 49.88 24.84 11.79
CA GLU A 851 51.24 24.60 11.27
C GLU A 851 51.43 23.12 10.89
N GLY A 852 50.81 22.21 11.64
CA GLY A 852 50.65 20.82 11.24
C GLY A 852 49.75 20.64 10.01
N PHE A 853 48.64 21.39 9.92
CA PHE A 853 47.76 21.35 8.74
C PHE A 853 48.46 21.75 7.44
N ALA A 854 49.38 22.73 7.50
CA ALA A 854 50.18 23.15 6.35
C ALA A 854 51.19 22.09 5.85
N GLN A 855 51.35 20.97 6.57
CA GLN A 855 52.21 19.83 6.21
C GLN A 855 51.40 18.61 5.75
N LEU A 856 50.06 18.72 5.66
CA LEU A 856 49.19 17.66 5.17
C LEU A 856 49.00 17.75 3.65
N ALA A 857 48.89 16.59 3.01
CA ALA A 857 48.59 16.48 1.58
C ALA A 857 47.62 15.32 1.31
N LEU A 858 46.87 15.42 0.22
CA LEU A 858 46.07 14.34 -0.33
C LEU A 858 46.94 13.35 -1.10
N PHE A 859 46.73 12.06 -0.83
CA PHE A 859 47.40 10.93 -1.46
C PHE A 859 46.36 9.99 -2.11
N ARG A 860 46.80 9.33 -3.18
CA ARG A 860 46.12 8.23 -3.89
C ARG A 860 46.92 6.94 -3.75
N TYR A 861 46.27 5.78 -3.72
CA TYR A 861 46.90 4.47 -3.88
C TYR A 861 46.51 3.83 -5.21
N GLU A 862 47.51 3.31 -5.93
CA GLU A 862 47.32 2.55 -7.16
C GLU A 862 48.08 1.22 -7.10
N PRO A 863 47.44 0.06 -7.36
CA PRO A 863 48.10 -1.25 -7.40
C PRO A 863 49.37 -1.26 -8.28
N GLY A 864 50.50 -1.64 -7.68
CA GLY A 864 51.81 -1.67 -8.35
C GLY A 864 52.52 -0.31 -8.50
N LEU A 865 51.85 0.80 -8.19
CA LEU A 865 52.42 2.15 -8.14
C LEU A 865 52.52 2.71 -6.71
N GLY A 866 51.76 2.16 -5.76
CA GLY A 866 51.79 2.47 -4.33
C GLY A 866 51.08 3.78 -3.98
N TRP A 867 51.37 4.29 -2.79
CA TRP A 867 50.88 5.60 -2.31
C TRP A 867 51.66 6.75 -2.96
N GLN A 868 50.95 7.69 -3.58
CA GLN A 868 51.50 8.86 -4.26
C GLN A 868 50.68 10.10 -3.89
N ALA A 869 51.34 11.27 -3.75
CA ALA A 869 50.61 12.53 -3.55
C ALA A 869 49.83 12.88 -4.83
N MET A 870 48.63 13.46 -4.70
CA MET A 870 47.82 13.85 -5.86
C MET A 870 48.48 14.98 -6.66
N ASP A 871 48.56 14.84 -7.99
CA ASP A 871 49.21 15.78 -8.92
C ASP A 871 48.62 17.20 -8.86
N TRP A 872 47.30 17.30 -8.68
CA TRP A 872 46.62 18.57 -8.41
C TRP A 872 45.93 18.54 -7.06
N GLN A 873 46.37 19.41 -6.17
CA GLN A 873 45.75 19.67 -4.88
C GLN A 873 46.01 21.10 -4.41
N THR A 874 45.14 21.60 -3.53
CA THR A 874 45.27 22.91 -2.89
C THR A 874 44.60 22.89 -1.51
N ALA A 875 44.95 23.84 -0.65
CA ALA A 875 44.46 23.91 0.72
C ALA A 875 43.87 25.29 1.03
N ASP A 876 42.78 25.32 1.80
CA ASP A 876 42.29 26.48 2.51
C ASP A 876 42.57 26.30 4.02
N PRO A 877 43.65 26.89 4.55
CA PRO A 877 43.97 26.81 5.98
C PRO A 877 42.96 27.53 6.88
N SER A 878 42.16 28.46 6.35
CA SER A 878 41.14 29.19 7.13
C SER A 878 39.91 28.33 7.43
N ARG A 879 39.57 27.43 6.50
CA ARG A 879 38.49 26.43 6.65
C ARG A 879 39.00 25.04 7.00
N ARG A 880 40.32 24.85 7.01
CA ARG A 880 41.02 23.55 7.16
C ARG A 880 40.54 22.49 6.17
N LEU A 881 40.34 22.94 4.92
CA LEU A 881 39.91 22.11 3.78
C LEU A 881 41.10 21.82 2.87
N LEU A 882 41.26 20.55 2.50
CA LEU A 882 42.11 20.09 1.40
C LEU A 882 41.21 19.76 0.21
N TYR A 883 41.60 20.25 -0.96
CA TYR A 883 40.95 20.00 -2.24
C TYR A 883 41.93 19.26 -3.16
N GLY A 884 41.46 18.24 -3.86
CA GLY A 884 42.25 17.49 -4.85
C GLY A 884 41.44 17.20 -6.10
N ARG A 885 42.13 16.97 -7.21
CA ARG A 885 41.54 16.57 -8.49
C ARG A 885 42.33 15.42 -9.11
N ASP A 886 41.60 14.49 -9.70
CA ASP A 886 42.17 13.36 -10.43
C ASP A 886 41.51 13.18 -11.79
N SER A 887 42.29 12.77 -12.79
CA SER A 887 41.82 12.39 -14.13
C SER A 887 41.64 10.89 -14.31
N ALA A 888 41.97 10.10 -13.29
CA ALA A 888 41.70 8.66 -13.20
C ALA A 888 41.25 8.31 -11.79
N LEU A 889 40.34 7.34 -11.64
CA LEU A 889 39.87 6.93 -10.32
C LEU A 889 40.79 5.84 -9.75
N ALA A 890 41.59 6.22 -8.75
CA ALA A 890 42.48 5.33 -8.01
C ALA A 890 41.72 4.45 -7.00
N GLN A 891 42.37 3.41 -6.48
CA GLN A 891 41.72 2.46 -5.55
C GLN A 891 41.39 3.08 -4.18
N TRP A 892 42.28 3.90 -3.63
CA TRP A 892 42.08 4.59 -2.35
C TRP A 892 42.58 6.02 -2.38
N TYR A 893 41.93 6.89 -1.61
CA TYR A 893 42.33 8.27 -1.35
C TYR A 893 42.37 8.53 0.16
N VAL A 894 43.34 9.30 0.64
CA VAL A 894 43.52 9.64 2.06
C VAL A 894 44.34 10.92 2.22
N VAL A 895 44.15 11.66 3.31
CA VAL A 895 45.07 12.73 3.71
C VAL A 895 46.17 12.15 4.59
N LEU A 896 47.44 12.35 4.21
CA LEU A 896 48.61 11.97 5.01
C LEU A 896 49.39 13.21 5.44
N GLY A 897 50.17 13.05 6.52
CA GLY A 897 51.20 13.99 6.94
C GLY A 897 52.26 13.31 7.82
N PRO A 898 53.34 14.02 8.20
CA PRO A 898 54.36 13.51 9.11
C PRO A 898 53.77 12.91 10.40
N ASP A 899 54.25 11.72 10.78
CA ASP A 899 53.75 10.93 11.92
C ASP A 899 53.80 11.68 13.27
N GLY A 900 54.82 12.51 13.47
CA GLY A 900 54.99 13.37 14.65
C GLY A 900 53.98 14.52 14.79
N LEU A 901 53.04 14.71 13.86
CA LEU A 901 52.00 15.74 13.94
C LEU A 901 50.67 15.25 14.54
N VAL A 902 50.50 13.93 14.74
CA VAL A 902 49.30 13.33 15.34
C VAL A 902 49.24 13.67 16.83
N LYS A 903 48.14 14.30 17.29
CA LYS A 903 48.04 14.90 18.63
C LYS A 903 47.52 14.00 19.76
N SER A 904 47.32 12.71 19.53
CA SER A 904 46.78 11.75 20.51
C SER A 904 47.75 10.61 20.81
N ASP A 905 47.69 10.10 22.06
CA ASP A 905 48.39 8.85 22.44
C ASP A 905 47.79 7.61 21.75
N ASP A 906 46.54 7.68 21.29
CA ASP A 906 45.86 6.65 20.48
C ASP A 906 46.40 6.56 19.05
N LYS A 907 47.61 6.00 18.90
CA LYS A 907 48.25 5.72 17.60
C LYS A 907 47.54 4.67 16.72
N ALA A 908 46.36 4.22 17.13
CA ALA A 908 45.50 3.26 16.42
C ALA A 908 44.08 3.80 16.13
N ALA A 909 43.73 5.00 16.62
CA ALA A 909 42.41 5.60 16.39
C ALA A 909 42.45 6.62 15.25
N ALA A 910 42.33 6.14 14.01
CA ALA A 910 41.74 6.97 12.95
C ALA A 910 40.30 7.36 13.39
N PRO A 911 39.74 8.50 12.91
CA PRO A 911 38.51 9.06 13.48
C PRO A 911 37.39 8.03 13.49
N ALA A 912 37.04 7.56 14.69
CA ALA A 912 36.01 6.56 14.86
C ALA A 912 34.71 7.11 14.27
N PRO A 913 33.99 6.33 13.44
CA PRO A 913 32.73 6.80 12.91
C PRO A 913 31.81 7.14 14.08
N LEU A 914 31.17 8.31 14.01
CA LEU A 914 29.93 8.55 14.74
C LEU A 914 28.93 7.53 14.22
N MET A 915 28.91 6.36 14.89
CA MET A 915 27.93 5.32 14.63
C MET A 915 26.55 5.97 14.69
N PRO A 916 25.69 5.82 13.66
CA PRO A 916 24.29 6.20 13.82
C PRO A 916 23.76 5.47 15.06
N GLU A 917 22.98 6.17 15.89
CA GLU A 917 22.50 5.58 17.14
C GLU A 917 21.82 4.24 16.85
N LYS A 918 22.38 3.14 17.36
CA LYS A 918 21.78 1.83 17.19
C LYS A 918 20.40 1.89 17.83
N TYR A 919 19.37 1.81 16.97
CA TYR A 919 17.95 1.92 17.29
C TYR A 919 17.66 1.48 18.74
N PRO A 920 17.13 2.37 19.61
CA PRO A 920 16.96 2.06 21.02
C PRO A 920 16.14 0.79 21.18
N VAL A 921 16.73 -0.19 21.88
CA VAL A 921 16.29 -1.58 21.88
C VAL A 921 14.81 -1.70 22.25
N ALA A 922 14.08 -2.37 21.37
CA ALA A 922 12.76 -2.98 21.50
C ALA A 922 11.62 -2.15 22.14
N LEU A 923 10.46 -2.17 21.48
CA LEU A 923 9.21 -1.67 22.06
C LEU A 923 8.79 -2.49 23.30
N ASP A 924 9.30 -3.71 23.41
CA ASP A 924 9.25 -4.60 24.58
C ASP A 924 9.53 -3.85 25.89
N THR A 925 10.48 -2.91 25.95
CA THR A 925 10.76 -2.18 27.21
C THR A 925 9.57 -1.36 27.73
N LEU A 926 8.64 -0.94 26.85
CA LEU A 926 7.39 -0.26 27.22
C LEU A 926 6.21 -1.23 27.33
N LEU A 927 6.14 -2.26 26.48
CA LEU A 927 5.06 -3.25 26.50
C LEU A 927 5.20 -4.24 27.66
N ASP A 928 6.41 -4.70 27.97
CA ASP A 928 6.71 -5.52 29.15
C ASP A 928 6.65 -4.70 30.44
N GLY A 929 6.79 -3.37 30.37
CA GLY A 929 6.39 -2.47 31.46
C GLY A 929 4.91 -2.63 31.86
N HIS A 930 4.07 -3.08 30.93
CA HIS A 930 2.68 -3.46 31.19
C HIS A 930 2.46 -4.99 31.38
N GLN A 931 3.32 -5.87 30.85
CA GLN A 931 3.24 -7.32 31.14
C GLN A 931 3.80 -7.71 32.52
N THR A 932 4.72 -6.91 33.09
CA THR A 932 5.44 -7.25 34.34
C THR A 932 4.79 -6.70 35.62
N GLN A 933 3.61 -6.08 35.55
CA GLN A 933 2.79 -5.88 36.75
C GLN A 933 2.07 -7.18 37.13
N PRO A 934 2.39 -7.81 38.28
CA PRO A 934 1.83 -9.10 38.64
C PRO A 934 0.38 -8.97 39.11
N ALA A 935 -0.55 -9.40 38.25
CA ALA A 935 -1.99 -9.51 38.47
C ALA A 935 -2.71 -8.20 38.84
N ILE A 936 -3.57 -7.75 37.92
CA ILE A 936 -4.78 -7.03 38.31
C ILE A 936 -5.56 -7.97 39.25
N GLY A 937 -5.64 -7.60 40.52
CA GLY A 937 -6.34 -8.37 41.55
C GLY A 937 -7.81 -8.56 41.15
N GLY A 938 -8.36 -9.75 41.42
CA GLY A 938 -9.66 -10.16 40.91
C GLY A 938 -10.86 -9.45 41.53
N ASP A 939 -11.13 -8.23 41.08
CA ASP A 939 -12.45 -7.60 41.03
C ASP A 939 -12.55 -6.77 39.74
N GLY A 940 -13.52 -7.09 38.88
CA GLY A 940 -13.55 -6.69 37.47
C GLY A 940 -13.95 -5.23 37.21
N ALA A 941 -13.12 -4.26 37.60
CA ALA A 941 -13.39 -2.83 37.44
C ALA A 941 -12.22 -2.07 36.77
N LEU A 942 -12.16 -2.09 35.43
CA LEU A 942 -11.30 -1.18 34.65
C LEU A 942 -11.86 0.24 34.55
N PHE A 943 -13.05 0.48 35.10
CA PHE A 943 -13.66 1.80 35.29
C PHE A 943 -14.24 1.89 36.69
N VAL A 944 -13.82 2.90 37.47
CA VAL A 944 -14.72 3.50 38.46
C VAL A 944 -15.63 4.44 37.66
N PRO A 945 -16.96 4.23 37.60
CA PRO A 945 -17.84 5.18 36.96
C PRO A 945 -17.76 6.51 37.71
N ALA A 946 -17.48 7.60 37.00
CA ALA A 946 -17.57 8.94 37.58
C ALA A 946 -18.99 9.11 38.18
N PRO A 947 -19.12 9.65 39.40
CA PRO A 947 -20.43 9.77 40.05
C PRO A 947 -21.35 10.61 39.17
N ALA A 948 -22.53 10.09 38.88
CA ALA A 948 -23.49 10.76 37.99
C ALA A 948 -23.80 12.16 38.54
N LEU A 949 -23.52 13.18 37.72
CA LEU A 949 -23.92 14.55 38.01
C LEU A 949 -25.46 14.59 38.20
N PRO A 950 -25.98 15.28 39.22
CA PRO A 950 -27.41 15.30 39.49
C PRO A 950 -28.16 15.93 38.31
N PRO A 951 -29.40 15.48 38.02
CA PRO A 951 -30.18 16.00 36.91
C PRO A 951 -30.46 17.50 37.12
N VAL A 952 -29.94 18.33 36.21
CA VAL A 952 -30.26 19.76 36.18
C VAL A 952 -31.74 19.91 35.85
N MET A 953 -32.51 20.45 36.80
CA MET A 953 -33.94 20.68 36.62
C MET A 953 -34.21 21.72 35.52
N SER A 954 -35.34 21.55 34.83
CA SER A 954 -35.80 22.45 33.78
C SER A 954 -36.02 23.88 34.27
N ALA A 955 -35.50 24.84 33.50
CA ALA A 955 -35.85 26.26 33.58
C ALA A 955 -36.33 26.73 32.20
N GLU A 956 -37.37 27.57 32.18
CA GLU A 956 -37.97 28.11 30.96
C GLU A 956 -37.11 29.26 30.35
N PRO A 957 -37.21 29.53 29.04
CA PRO A 957 -36.34 30.50 28.36
C PRO A 957 -36.71 31.96 28.66
N PRO A 958 -35.73 32.85 28.93
CA PRO A 958 -35.90 34.29 28.85
C PRO A 958 -36.10 34.77 27.40
N GLN A 959 -36.74 35.93 27.23
CA GLN A 959 -37.01 36.53 25.92
C GLN A 959 -35.83 37.35 25.37
N GLU A 960 -35.97 37.77 24.11
CA GLU A 960 -35.06 38.62 23.35
C GLU A 960 -34.67 39.93 24.08
N THR A 961 -33.43 40.38 23.89
CA THR A 961 -33.11 41.80 23.63
C THR A 961 -31.68 41.95 23.08
N ALA A 962 -31.41 43.02 22.34
CA ALA A 962 -30.12 43.29 21.70
C ALA A 962 -29.23 44.22 22.54
N GLY A 963 -27.90 44.07 22.42
CA GLY A 963 -26.88 44.91 23.07
C GLY A 963 -25.48 44.64 22.49
N ALA A 964 -24.62 45.66 22.45
CA ALA A 964 -23.40 45.66 21.64
C ALA A 964 -22.09 45.72 22.46
N GLU A 965 -20.97 45.53 21.74
CA GLU A 965 -19.61 46.05 22.01
C GLU A 965 -18.75 45.52 23.19
N ASN A 966 -17.61 44.92 22.81
CA ASN A 966 -16.23 45.05 23.34
C ASN A 966 -15.99 45.54 24.79
N THR A 967 -15.17 44.81 25.58
CA THR A 967 -13.74 45.15 25.82
C THR A 967 -12.97 44.19 26.78
N ALA A 968 -11.68 44.01 26.47
CA ALA A 968 -10.47 43.82 27.31
C ALA A 968 -10.45 43.11 28.70
N GLU A 969 -9.50 42.16 28.81
CA GLU A 969 -8.48 41.95 29.88
C GLU A 969 -8.87 41.85 31.39
N THR A 970 -8.48 40.74 32.05
CA THR A 970 -7.31 40.66 32.97
C THR A 970 -7.20 39.27 33.67
N VAL A 971 -6.01 38.96 34.23
CA VAL A 971 -5.67 37.71 34.95
C VAL A 971 -5.16 38.03 36.37
N PRO A 972 -5.37 37.13 37.36
CA PRO A 972 -4.33 36.90 38.36
C PRO A 972 -4.08 35.41 38.69
N GLU A 973 -2.88 35.12 39.22
CA GLU A 973 -2.33 33.78 39.52
C GLU A 973 -2.70 33.26 40.93
N THR A 974 -2.54 31.95 41.20
CA THR A 974 -1.85 31.40 42.41
C THR A 974 -1.71 29.86 42.40
N ALA A 975 -0.76 29.32 43.17
CA ALA A 975 -0.40 27.89 43.32
C ALA A 975 0.38 27.69 44.66
N PRO A 976 0.97 26.51 44.98
CA PRO A 976 0.38 25.17 45.18
C PRO A 976 0.77 24.52 46.56
N GLU A 977 0.20 23.35 46.91
CA GLU A 977 0.69 22.48 48.03
C GLU A 977 0.67 20.97 47.67
N THR A 978 1.24 20.09 48.54
CA THR A 978 1.85 18.80 48.12
C THR A 978 1.69 17.58 49.07
N MET A 979 1.81 16.35 48.51
CA MET A 979 2.21 15.06 49.17
C MET A 979 1.21 14.42 50.18
N PRO A 980 1.39 13.15 50.65
CA PRO A 980 2.31 12.04 50.24
C PRO A 980 1.60 10.68 49.92
N GLY A 981 2.36 9.64 49.51
CA GLY A 981 1.87 8.27 49.28
C GLY A 981 2.24 7.21 50.35
N ARG A 982 1.70 5.98 50.22
CA ARG A 982 2.01 4.79 51.07
C ARG A 982 1.90 3.47 50.29
N THR A 983 2.60 2.42 50.75
CA THR A 983 2.65 1.07 50.14
C THR A 983 2.14 -0.04 51.09
N PHE A 984 1.82 -1.21 50.53
CA PHE A 984 1.35 -2.40 51.25
C PHE A 984 2.11 -3.68 50.79
N LYS A 985 2.03 -4.77 51.58
CA LYS A 985 2.70 -6.06 51.32
C LYS A 985 1.72 -7.21 51.59
N LEU A 986 1.80 -8.30 50.80
CA LEU A 986 1.02 -9.53 50.98
C LEU A 986 1.88 -10.79 50.78
N GLU A 987 1.47 -11.92 51.36
CA GLU A 987 2.06 -13.27 51.19
C GLU A 987 0.95 -14.33 50.98
N LYS A 988 1.31 -15.52 50.47
CA LYS A 988 0.39 -16.47 49.77
C LYS A 988 0.48 -17.90 50.35
N LEU A 989 -0.59 -18.70 50.25
CA LEU A 989 -0.60 -20.18 50.41
C LEU A 989 -1.70 -20.85 49.55
N GLU A 990 -1.72 -22.20 49.45
CA GLU A 990 -2.34 -22.97 48.35
C GLU A 990 -3.20 -24.18 48.82
N GLY A 991 -4.04 -24.79 47.95
CA GLY A 991 -4.77 -26.06 48.24
C GLY A 991 -5.72 -26.57 47.13
N ARG A 992 -6.05 -27.88 47.08
CA ARG A 992 -6.82 -28.59 46.02
C ARG A 992 -7.63 -29.80 46.60
N ASP A 993 -8.16 -30.85 45.94
CA ASP A 993 -8.27 -31.46 44.57
C ASP A 993 -9.47 -32.48 44.67
N ALA A 994 -10.16 -33.12 43.71
CA ALA A 994 -10.34 -33.11 42.23
C ALA A 994 -11.51 -34.11 41.86
N ASN A 995 -11.65 -34.55 40.59
CA ASN A 995 -12.37 -35.77 40.08
C ASN A 995 -13.93 -35.79 39.96
N SER A 996 -14.58 -36.58 39.08
CA SER A 996 -14.15 -37.38 37.89
C SER A 996 -15.35 -37.93 37.05
N GLY A 997 -15.10 -38.44 35.83
CA GLY A 997 -15.99 -39.37 35.10
C GLY A 997 -16.26 -39.03 33.62
N GLY A 998 -16.27 -40.02 32.71
CA GLY A 998 -16.52 -39.80 31.27
C GLY A 998 -17.12 -41.02 30.50
N PRO A 999 -17.66 -40.84 29.29
CA PRO A 999 -18.48 -41.85 28.58
C PRO A 999 -17.78 -42.55 27.40
N LYS A 1000 -18.46 -43.54 26.80
CA LYS A 1000 -18.08 -44.19 25.52
C LYS A 1000 -19.14 -43.97 24.43
N ALA A 1001 -18.63 -43.60 23.25
CA ALA A 1001 -19.20 -43.54 21.90
C ALA A 1001 -20.54 -44.23 21.56
N LEU A 1002 -21.23 -43.70 20.53
CA LEU A 1002 -21.59 -44.46 19.31
C LEU A 1002 -22.01 -43.58 18.10
N ARG A 1003 -21.38 -43.83 16.94
CA ARG A 1003 -21.81 -43.69 15.52
C ARG A 1003 -22.90 -42.65 15.13
N GLY A 1004 -22.46 -41.57 14.48
CA GLY A 1004 -22.35 -41.47 13.01
C GLY A 1004 -23.60 -41.69 12.13
N ILE A 1005 -23.92 -40.67 11.32
CA ILE A 1005 -24.98 -40.63 10.28
C ILE A 1005 -24.32 -40.28 8.91
N PRO A 1006 -24.80 -40.82 7.77
CA PRO A 1006 -24.11 -40.72 6.47
C PRO A 1006 -24.07 -39.32 5.85
N GLY A 1007 -23.05 -39.09 5.02
CA GLY A 1007 -22.83 -37.85 4.27
C GLY A 1007 -21.39 -37.70 3.75
N PHE A 1008 -20.43 -38.33 4.44
CA PHE A 1008 -18.99 -38.22 4.15
C PHE A 1008 -18.37 -39.56 3.73
N HIS A 1009 -17.59 -39.53 2.64
CA HIS A 1009 -16.62 -40.56 2.30
C HIS A 1009 -15.20 -39.97 2.41
N PHE A 1010 -14.45 -40.39 3.43
CA PHE A 1010 -13.00 -40.16 3.52
C PHE A 1010 -12.25 -41.48 3.36
N GLY A 1011 -11.15 -41.45 2.60
CA GLY A 1011 -10.34 -42.64 2.33
C GLY A 1011 -9.10 -42.34 1.51
N PRO A 1012 -7.94 -42.03 2.12
CA PRO A 1012 -6.69 -41.87 1.40
C PRO A 1012 -6.14 -43.24 0.97
N ARG A 1013 -5.32 -43.29 -0.08
CA ARG A 1013 -4.55 -44.50 -0.40
C ARG A 1013 -3.12 -44.25 -0.86
N SER A 1014 -2.25 -44.11 0.15
CA SER A 1014 -0.90 -44.70 0.24
C SER A 1014 -0.03 -44.70 -1.02
N GLY A 1015 1.08 -43.95 -0.98
CA GLY A 1015 2.25 -44.24 -1.82
C GLY A 1015 2.83 -45.64 -1.54
N LYS A 1016 3.71 -46.11 -2.43
CA LYS A 1016 4.45 -47.37 -2.28
C LYS A 1016 5.95 -47.10 -2.29
N GLY A 1017 6.64 -47.47 -1.21
CA GLY A 1017 8.10 -47.55 -1.19
C GLY A 1017 8.60 -48.94 -1.58
N LYS A 1018 9.88 -48.99 -1.97
CA LYS A 1018 10.79 -50.15 -1.94
C LYS A 1018 12.16 -49.58 -1.50
N ALA A 1019 12.95 -50.19 -0.61
CA ALA A 1019 13.42 -51.58 -0.51
C ALA A 1019 14.39 -51.94 -1.66
N ALA A 1020 15.62 -52.42 -1.42
CA ALA A 1020 16.29 -52.73 -0.15
C ALA A 1020 17.84 -52.82 -0.31
N ASP A 1021 18.50 -53.30 0.75
CA ASP A 1021 19.73 -54.11 0.75
C ASP A 1021 21.15 -53.46 0.74
N LYS A 1022 21.88 -53.86 1.80
CA LYS A 1022 23.30 -54.32 1.86
C LYS A 1022 24.48 -53.35 1.97
N GLU A 1023 25.04 -53.37 3.19
CA GLU A 1023 26.43 -53.81 3.54
C GLU A 1023 27.68 -53.07 2.99
N ALA A 1024 28.53 -52.68 3.97
CA ALA A 1024 30.01 -52.63 3.94
C ALA A 1024 30.76 -51.40 3.38
N GLU A 1025 31.32 -50.63 4.33
CA GLU A 1025 32.73 -50.18 4.43
C GLU A 1025 33.36 -49.06 3.55
N THR A 1026 34.30 -48.36 4.21
CA THR A 1026 35.43 -47.56 3.66
C THR A 1026 35.20 -46.30 2.82
N ALA A 1027 35.31 -45.15 3.51
CA ALA A 1027 36.37 -44.12 3.37
C ALA A 1027 36.60 -43.29 2.07
N SER A 1028 37.02 -42.04 2.34
CA SER A 1028 37.93 -41.16 1.55
C SER A 1028 37.52 -40.60 0.17
N ASP A 1029 37.34 -39.27 0.17
CA ASP A 1029 37.97 -38.27 -0.71
C ASP A 1029 37.76 -38.16 -2.24
N VAL A 1030 37.65 -36.89 -2.66
CA VAL A 1030 38.14 -36.26 -3.92
C VAL A 1030 37.58 -36.76 -5.27
N GLY A 1031 37.22 -35.80 -6.14
CA GLY A 1031 37.53 -35.96 -7.58
C GLY A 1031 36.46 -35.55 -8.60
N ALA A 1032 36.59 -34.32 -9.08
CA ALA A 1032 35.90 -33.67 -10.20
C ALA A 1032 35.70 -34.43 -11.54
N ALA A 1033 34.86 -33.81 -12.37
CA ALA A 1033 34.93 -33.70 -13.85
C ALA A 1033 34.11 -34.64 -14.78
N GLU A 1034 33.54 -33.97 -15.80
CA GLU A 1034 33.32 -34.30 -17.23
C GLU A 1034 33.48 -35.76 -17.74
N GLY A 1035 32.69 -36.25 -18.71
CA GLY A 1035 31.57 -35.63 -19.45
C GLY A 1035 31.29 -36.30 -20.82
N THR A 1036 30.22 -35.87 -21.50
CA THR A 1036 29.92 -36.03 -22.96
C THR A 1036 29.85 -37.43 -23.63
N LYS A 1037 28.69 -37.73 -24.27
CA LYS A 1037 28.43 -37.82 -25.74
C LYS A 1037 27.66 -39.03 -26.33
N ASP A 1038 26.65 -38.67 -27.14
CA ASP A 1038 26.18 -39.21 -28.44
C ASP A 1038 25.72 -40.69 -28.66
N ARG A 1039 24.42 -40.80 -29.03
CA ARG A 1039 23.82 -41.51 -30.21
C ARG A 1039 23.82 -43.06 -30.25
N VAL A 1040 22.65 -43.75 -30.25
CA VAL A 1040 21.65 -43.98 -31.37
C VAL A 1040 22.17 -44.99 -32.42
N PRO A 1041 21.37 -45.91 -33.05
CA PRO A 1041 19.89 -46.08 -33.13
C PRO A 1041 19.34 -47.51 -32.82
N VAL A 1042 18.01 -47.75 -32.99
CA VAL A 1042 17.38 -48.68 -33.99
C VAL A 1042 15.92 -49.06 -33.62
N GLU A 1043 15.05 -48.99 -34.65
CA GLU A 1043 13.77 -49.69 -35.01
C GLU A 1043 13.22 -50.85 -34.14
N LYS A 1044 11.92 -51.27 -34.16
CA LYS A 1044 10.66 -51.03 -34.94
C LYS A 1044 9.48 -51.57 -34.07
N GLY A 1045 8.17 -51.31 -34.27
CA GLY A 1045 7.43 -50.57 -35.31
C GLY A 1045 5.90 -50.54 -35.02
N ASP A 1046 5.08 -50.23 -36.03
CA ASP A 1046 3.61 -50.02 -36.05
C ASP A 1046 2.73 -51.21 -35.51
N VAL A 1047 1.40 -51.11 -35.25
CA VAL A 1047 0.29 -50.69 -36.14
C VAL A 1047 -0.99 -50.19 -35.41
N ARG A 1048 -1.60 -49.15 -36.01
CA ARG A 1048 -3.04 -48.70 -36.16
C ARG A 1048 -4.16 -49.56 -35.50
N GLN A 1049 -5.31 -49.00 -35.07
CA GLN A 1049 -6.32 -48.31 -35.91
C GLN A 1049 -7.25 -47.32 -35.16
N GLU A 1050 -7.55 -46.22 -35.87
CA GLU A 1050 -8.87 -45.63 -36.22
C GLU A 1050 -10.01 -45.60 -35.16
N GLU A 1051 -10.53 -44.44 -34.68
CA GLU A 1051 -11.20 -43.29 -35.35
C GLU A 1051 -12.74 -43.42 -35.42
N LYS A 1052 -13.50 -42.62 -34.62
CA LYS A 1052 -14.65 -41.78 -35.08
C LYS A 1052 -15.41 -40.97 -34.01
N THR A 1053 -15.54 -39.67 -34.30
CA THR A 1053 -16.64 -38.70 -34.08
C THR A 1053 -17.91 -39.09 -33.28
N ALA A 1054 -18.36 -38.23 -32.34
CA ALA A 1054 -19.59 -37.39 -32.44
C ALA A 1054 -20.06 -36.75 -31.09
N GLN A 1055 -20.75 -35.60 -31.17
CA GLN A 1055 -21.63 -35.00 -30.12
C GLN A 1055 -23.12 -35.21 -30.53
N PRO A 1056 -24.19 -34.61 -29.93
CA PRO A 1056 -24.37 -33.87 -28.66
C PRO A 1056 -25.63 -34.32 -27.83
N SER A 1057 -26.04 -33.50 -26.83
CA SER A 1057 -27.34 -33.52 -26.09
C SER A 1057 -27.58 -34.65 -25.05
N GLY A 1058 -28.48 -34.53 -24.06
CA GLY A 1058 -29.44 -33.47 -23.71
C GLY A 1058 -29.95 -33.52 -22.24
N GLN A 1059 -31.03 -32.80 -21.92
CA GLN A 1059 -31.57 -32.58 -20.55
C GLN A 1059 -32.44 -33.76 -20.01
N GLY A 1060 -32.65 -33.88 -18.68
CA GLY A 1060 -33.72 -34.74 -18.14
C GLY A 1060 -33.64 -35.15 -16.65
N THR A 1061 -34.48 -34.54 -15.81
CA THR A 1061 -34.63 -34.63 -14.34
C THR A 1061 -35.13 -35.96 -13.71
N ALA A 1062 -34.74 -36.16 -12.42
CA ALA A 1062 -35.54 -36.66 -11.27
C ALA A 1062 -35.67 -38.16 -10.87
N ILE A 1063 -35.23 -38.43 -9.60
CA ILE A 1063 -35.88 -39.21 -8.49
C ILE A 1063 -36.31 -40.68 -8.73
N GLU A 1064 -35.72 -41.66 -8.01
CA GLU A 1064 -36.30 -42.38 -6.84
C GLU A 1064 -35.28 -43.37 -6.18
N ALA A 1065 -35.65 -44.17 -5.16
CA ALA A 1065 -34.74 -44.98 -4.30
C ALA A 1065 -35.42 -46.31 -3.78
N PRO A 1066 -34.89 -47.04 -2.75
CA PRO A 1066 -33.76 -47.99 -2.85
C PRO A 1066 -34.01 -49.41 -2.24
N ALA A 1067 -33.20 -50.43 -2.58
CA ALA A 1067 -33.01 -51.72 -1.84
C ALA A 1067 -31.91 -52.61 -2.51
N PRO A 1068 -31.45 -53.75 -1.91
CA PRO A 1068 -30.89 -53.97 -0.57
C PRO A 1068 -29.52 -54.76 -0.59
N VAL A 1069 -29.02 -55.23 0.56
CA VAL A 1069 -27.65 -55.78 0.78
C VAL A 1069 -27.62 -57.28 1.13
N PRO A 1070 -26.58 -58.03 0.70
CA PRO A 1070 -25.85 -58.97 1.59
C PRO A 1070 -24.31 -59.05 1.34
N LYS A 1071 -23.43 -59.73 2.11
CA LYS A 1071 -23.24 -60.04 3.57
C LYS A 1071 -22.04 -61.04 3.70
N LYS A 1072 -21.10 -60.85 4.65
CA LYS A 1072 -20.10 -61.82 5.23
C LYS A 1072 -19.07 -61.04 6.12
N GLU A 1073 -18.52 -61.45 7.27
CA GLU A 1073 -18.08 -62.76 7.87
C GLU A 1073 -16.71 -63.25 7.30
N GLU A 1074 -15.65 -63.59 8.08
CA GLU A 1074 -15.48 -63.71 9.55
C GLU A 1074 -13.99 -63.63 10.04
N GLU A 1075 -13.74 -64.00 11.31
CA GLU A 1075 -12.53 -63.97 12.22
C GLU A 1075 -11.16 -64.55 11.75
N SER A 1076 -9.99 -64.41 12.46
CA SER A 1076 -9.54 -63.67 13.69
C SER A 1076 -8.11 -63.05 13.55
N ALA A 1077 -7.00 -63.18 14.33
CA ALA A 1077 -6.49 -64.02 15.46
C ALA A 1077 -5.56 -63.25 16.47
N ALA A 1078 -4.49 -63.85 17.07
CA ALA A 1078 -3.81 -63.35 18.30
C ALA A 1078 -2.24 -63.29 18.37
N ARG A 1079 -1.74 -62.57 19.41
CA ARG A 1079 -0.36 -62.22 19.89
C ARG A 1079 0.71 -63.35 20.01
N PRO A 1080 2.03 -63.00 20.12
CA PRO A 1080 2.73 -62.93 21.44
C PRO A 1080 3.60 -61.65 21.68
N GLU A 1081 4.64 -61.68 22.55
CA GLU A 1081 5.13 -60.51 23.33
C GLU A 1081 6.65 -60.15 23.31
N ARG A 1082 6.92 -58.86 23.58
CA ARG A 1082 8.02 -58.21 24.37
C ARG A 1082 9.45 -58.83 24.46
N LYS A 1083 10.47 -57.96 24.24
CA LYS A 1083 11.42 -57.47 25.28
C LYS A 1083 12.33 -56.31 24.81
N ARG A 1084 12.77 -55.46 25.77
CA ARG A 1084 13.94 -54.53 25.74
C ARG A 1084 14.92 -55.02 26.82
N PRO A 1085 16.26 -54.88 26.70
CA PRO A 1085 17.00 -53.67 27.16
C PRO A 1085 18.31 -53.44 26.32
N PRO A 1086 19.38 -52.71 26.77
CA PRO A 1086 19.53 -51.62 27.76
C PRO A 1086 20.21 -50.32 27.20
N LEU A 1087 20.37 -49.33 28.08
CA LEU A 1087 21.38 -48.24 28.12
C LEU A 1087 22.19 -48.42 29.45
N PRO A 1088 23.34 -47.75 29.76
CA PRO A 1088 23.79 -46.39 29.38
C PRO A 1088 25.28 -46.38 28.89
N ASP A 1089 26.22 -45.44 29.09
CA ASP A 1089 26.47 -44.37 30.10
C ASP A 1089 27.57 -43.39 29.55
N VAL A 1090 28.03 -42.27 30.14
CA VAL A 1090 28.01 -41.69 31.51
C VAL A 1090 27.90 -40.14 31.44
N ILE A 1091 27.51 -39.46 32.53
CA ILE A 1091 27.58 -37.99 32.73
C ILE A 1091 28.11 -37.69 34.16
N PRO A 1092 28.96 -36.67 34.39
CA PRO A 1092 29.15 -36.04 35.72
C PRO A 1092 28.24 -34.79 35.87
N GLN A 1093 27.39 -34.58 36.89
CA GLN A 1093 27.52 -34.69 38.36
C GLN A 1093 28.48 -33.65 39.00
N ASP A 1094 28.21 -33.00 40.14
CA ASP A 1094 27.00 -32.79 41.00
C ASP A 1094 27.32 -31.63 42.01
N PRO A 1095 26.49 -31.21 43.00
CA PRO A 1095 25.11 -31.58 43.33
C PRO A 1095 24.11 -30.42 43.57
N ASN A 1096 22.80 -30.73 43.49
CA ASN A 1096 21.71 -30.24 44.39
C ASN A 1096 20.30 -30.71 43.96
N PHE A 1097 20.19 -31.58 42.94
CA PHE A 1097 18.90 -32.03 42.39
C PHE A 1097 18.55 -33.43 42.91
N LEU A 1098 17.51 -33.55 43.75
CA LEU A 1098 17.05 -34.82 44.34
C LEU A 1098 15.60 -35.12 43.99
N PHE A 1099 15.30 -36.40 43.77
CA PHE A 1099 14.03 -36.88 43.23
C PHE A 1099 13.58 -38.15 43.97
N GLY A 1100 12.28 -38.28 44.26
CA GLY A 1100 11.63 -39.56 44.56
C GLY A 1100 11.07 -39.74 45.99
N PRO A 1101 10.02 -40.59 46.17
CA PRO A 1101 9.30 -40.75 47.43
C PRO A 1101 9.55 -42.09 48.16
N ALA A 1102 9.07 -42.20 49.40
CA ALA A 1102 8.89 -43.46 50.13
C ALA A 1102 7.53 -43.47 50.86
N ALA A 1103 6.97 -44.66 51.11
CA ALA A 1103 5.62 -44.85 51.63
C ALA A 1103 5.56 -45.17 53.13
N GLY A 1104 4.42 -44.90 53.77
CA GLY A 1104 4.10 -45.28 55.16
C GLY A 1104 2.58 -45.50 55.35
N GLU A 1105 2.19 -46.39 56.28
CA GLU A 1105 0.81 -46.88 56.41
C GLU A 1105 0.02 -46.31 57.62
N LYS A 1106 -1.29 -46.65 57.65
CA LYS A 1106 -2.14 -46.94 58.83
C LYS A 1106 -2.92 -45.81 59.56
N LYS A 1107 -4.23 -45.81 59.22
CA LYS A 1107 -5.42 -45.95 60.11
C LYS A 1107 -5.83 -44.85 61.13
N SER A 1108 -7.14 -44.55 61.03
CA SER A 1108 -8.14 -44.32 62.11
C SER A 1108 -8.18 -42.98 62.87
N GLY A 1109 -9.40 -42.53 63.24
CA GLY A 1109 -9.59 -41.50 64.29
C GLY A 1109 -10.74 -40.50 64.09
N SER A 1110 -11.96 -40.88 64.47
CA SER A 1110 -13.15 -40.06 64.86
C SER A 1110 -13.02 -38.54 65.15
N GLY A 1111 -14.01 -37.73 64.72
CA GLY A 1111 -14.33 -36.42 65.34
C GLY A 1111 -15.33 -35.53 64.56
N GLN A 1112 -16.37 -35.01 65.24
CA GLN A 1112 -17.27 -33.92 64.80
C GLN A 1112 -17.04 -32.68 65.71
N PRO A 1113 -17.72 -31.51 65.56
CA PRO A 1113 -18.59 -30.99 64.49
C PRO A 1113 -18.16 -29.59 63.97
N SER A 1114 -19.00 -28.91 63.18
CA SER A 1114 -18.85 -27.50 62.79
C SER A 1114 -19.45 -26.52 63.82
N PRO A 1115 -19.09 -25.23 63.73
CA PRO A 1115 -20.14 -24.22 63.50
C PRO A 1115 -19.75 -23.15 62.45
N LYS A 1116 -20.75 -22.38 61.99
CA LYS A 1116 -20.57 -21.22 61.09
C LYS A 1116 -20.23 -19.94 61.90
N GLY A 1117 -19.51 -19.00 61.28
CA GLY A 1117 -19.29 -17.65 61.80
C GLY A 1117 -19.09 -16.63 60.67
N THR A 1118 -19.61 -15.41 60.86
CA THR A 1118 -19.60 -14.31 59.87
C THR A 1118 -18.55 -13.26 60.21
N PHE A 1119 -18.03 -12.55 59.20
CA PHE A 1119 -17.17 -11.38 59.40
C PHE A 1119 -17.98 -10.10 59.63
N LYS A 1120 -17.36 -9.13 60.32
CA LYS A 1120 -17.86 -7.76 60.54
C LYS A 1120 -16.75 -6.78 60.14
N LEU A 1121 -17.12 -5.68 59.51
CA LEU A 1121 -16.23 -4.56 59.16
C LEU A 1121 -16.63 -3.34 59.98
N GLU A 1122 -15.65 -2.55 60.43
CA GLU A 1122 -15.85 -1.37 61.27
C GLU A 1122 -14.76 -0.35 60.93
N ARG A 1123 -15.14 0.93 60.75
CA ARG A 1123 -14.21 2.02 60.42
C ARG A 1123 -13.65 2.63 61.71
N LEU A 1124 -12.35 2.93 61.71
CA LEU A 1124 -11.74 3.89 62.61
C LEU A 1124 -11.22 5.06 61.75
N ASP A 1125 -11.32 6.27 62.28
CA ASP A 1125 -11.16 7.53 61.55
C ASP A 1125 -9.71 7.92 61.24
#